data_AF-W4G8C5-F1
#
_entry.id   AF-W4G8C5-F1
#
_cell.length_a   1.000
_cell.length_b   1.000
_cell.length_c   1.000
_cell.angle_alpha   90.00
_cell.angle_beta   90.00
_cell.angle_gamma   90.00
#
_symmetry.space_group_name_H-M   'P 1'
#
loop_
_entity.id
_entity.type
_entity.pdbx_description
1 polymer ?
#
loop_
_entity_poly.entity_id
_entity_poly.type
_entity_poly.pdbx_seq_one_letter_code
_entity_poly.pdbx_strand_id
1 'polypeptide(L)'
;MEAAKPNGYTRTLLWKNVRLKRKHPIKTLFEVVLPIALLALLGYLKSQITDTTRGTGWATWFGPSDPLYRGSSPNTNYVQTEATMTGLLLDLGSNKNGYGGDPAVSTTCRNASLAGHISTNPTSPYAWPPRCQSLGLPRKIAIVPDNTFTRQYFAEAVGQWYPRVELTSNIAVPSFADSVVFFPNEQALEDSITDGRYGVTFDSPPLAAAIVFTTMPSTLGTPGNIEYSLRFNTTTGSFGYNVVPRTSGDVVDLLQRGLDPDAHRAYAREGFYTLQTLVTRFATCVPDWKDGKTTGTCTMPNAVAAATPQVDAMLLQQVFNDTRLASTFSTSTTYYSSYTFTTNISKSAYEPLIKPLRLLPQATGGGLVFPFPVMGFTVSPFFEAVDYIFGIVFVLSYIQCLSAILVALISEKETKTRELLKILGVPDVAIVGSWYITYGVMLFVASLVQAGVASAVLFNHSSVVLLFLFFWLFSCSLLAYAYMVSAIFSKAKVGAYLGVIGFLLMYVVSTAFTNESTAASKVLASLLSPVALVFGVNNLAASETNGVGITFDNVNESIKSYKFSTALVLLLVDSVVYTVLGLYLERVVPKDYGVTEAWYFPVSPSYWRRSSKQPSSRHDDRVEGGAVVLNVDVNSSAIEAVGMELKQQEVSGDALQIRNLRKVFPGPDGGKVAVKGLNLTMYKNQITCLLGHNGAGKTTLISMLTGMISISGGDATVNGLSLTDDMAVIRRSMGVCPQHDVLYAELTVEEHLVLYSKIKGFSGQAMLDQVDASIAEVGLTEKRHARSSDLSGGMKRKLSLAIALLGDSQIVFLDEPTSGMDPYSRRSSWEIIMNNRQNRIVVLTTHFMDEADILGDRIAIMAEGDLRCCGSSLFLKNRYGAGYNFSLVKTDTCDTNVLLAFVNNHVHGRANVLSNVGTEIAFQLPLDCAPLFGGMFADLDHHMTQLGVVSYGISVTTMEEVFIKVAELGDENQQHTLVHKTPKDLNTNSNISGNKLPAIPPSALAMFGMQFVALPLDRGHRAAQVDLCG
;
A
#
# COMPACT_ATOMS: atom_id res chain seq x y z
N MET A 1 -17.99 -43.93 15.69
CA MET A 1 -17.49 -42.66 15.12
C MET A 1 -18.68 -41.79 14.79
N GLU A 2 -19.11 -40.98 15.75
CA GLU A 2 -20.14 -39.96 15.53
C GLU A 2 -19.49 -38.82 14.74
N ALA A 3 -20.09 -38.42 13.61
CA ALA A 3 -19.55 -37.38 12.75
C ALA A 3 -19.45 -36.04 13.50
N ALA A 4 -18.23 -35.66 13.88
CA ALA A 4 -17.94 -34.40 14.53
C ALA A 4 -18.43 -33.23 13.66
N LYS A 5 -19.30 -32.39 14.23
CA LYS A 5 -19.86 -31.16 13.62
C LYS A 5 -18.75 -30.27 13.04
N PRO A 6 -19.04 -29.47 11.99
CA PRO A 6 -18.05 -28.55 11.41
C PRO A 6 -17.43 -27.68 12.51
N ASN A 7 -16.13 -27.88 12.72
CA ASN A 7 -15.36 -27.33 13.82
C ASN A 7 -15.44 -25.80 13.83
N GLY A 8 -15.74 -25.22 15.00
CA GLY A 8 -15.78 -23.78 15.24
C GLY A 8 -14.38 -23.14 15.27
N TYR A 9 -13.53 -23.40 14.26
CA TYR A 9 -12.15 -22.89 14.17
C TYR A 9 -12.09 -21.38 14.35
N THR A 10 -12.96 -20.64 13.67
CA THR A 10 -13.04 -19.18 13.77
C THR A 10 -13.34 -18.75 15.21
N ARG A 11 -14.25 -19.41 15.92
CA ARG A 11 -14.57 -19.11 17.32
C ARG A 11 -13.38 -19.36 18.25
N THR A 12 -12.65 -20.45 18.02
CA THR A 12 -11.44 -20.80 18.78
C THR A 12 -10.31 -19.79 18.54
N LEU A 13 -10.08 -19.38 17.29
CA LEU A 13 -9.09 -18.36 16.95
C LEU A 13 -9.48 -16.97 17.45
N LEU A 14 -10.76 -16.62 17.45
CA LEU A 14 -11.26 -15.39 18.08
C LEU A 14 -10.99 -15.39 19.58
N TRP A 15 -11.25 -16.51 20.26
CA TRP A 15 -10.92 -16.66 21.69
C TRP A 15 -9.42 -16.44 21.95
N LYS A 16 -8.55 -16.99 21.08
CA LYS A 16 -7.10 -16.74 21.12
C LYS A 16 -6.77 -15.25 20.95
N ASN A 17 -7.30 -14.61 19.90
CA ASN A 17 -7.02 -13.21 19.61
C ASN A 17 -7.45 -12.28 20.76
N VAL A 18 -8.63 -12.52 21.34
CA VAL A 18 -9.14 -11.77 22.50
C VAL A 18 -8.23 -11.96 23.72
N ARG A 19 -7.74 -13.18 23.98
CA ARG A 19 -6.79 -13.45 25.06
C ARG A 19 -5.46 -12.71 24.86
N LEU A 20 -4.91 -12.74 23.65
CA LEU A 20 -3.68 -12.01 23.31
C LEU A 20 -3.83 -10.50 23.55
N LYS A 21 -4.95 -9.91 23.14
CA LYS A 21 -5.24 -8.49 23.36
C LYS A 21 -5.46 -8.14 24.84
N ARG A 22 -6.16 -8.99 25.59
CA ARG A 22 -6.43 -8.79 27.02
C ARG A 22 -5.15 -8.77 27.88
N LYS A 23 -4.09 -9.47 27.45
CA LYS A 23 -2.79 -9.45 28.16
C LYS A 23 -2.01 -8.14 28.00
N HIS A 24 -2.36 -7.33 27.00
CA HIS A 24 -1.75 -6.02 26.75
C HIS A 24 -2.83 -4.93 26.65
N PRO A 25 -3.55 -4.63 27.76
CA PRO A 25 -4.69 -3.71 27.75
C PRO A 25 -4.25 -2.28 27.43
N ILE A 26 -3.10 -1.85 27.94
CA ILE A 26 -2.55 -0.50 27.69
C ILE A 26 -2.25 -0.34 26.20
N LYS A 27 -1.57 -1.31 25.58
CA LYS A 27 -1.24 -1.27 24.15
C LYS A 27 -2.51 -1.24 23.31
N THR A 28 -3.47 -2.11 23.61
CA THR A 28 -4.76 -2.18 22.90
C THR A 28 -5.58 -0.89 23.09
N LEU A 29 -5.50 -0.26 24.26
CA LEU A 29 -6.14 1.03 24.52
C LEU A 29 -5.52 2.13 23.67
N PHE A 30 -4.18 2.23 23.61
CA PHE A 30 -3.49 3.22 22.77
C PHE A 30 -3.77 3.04 21.27
N GLU A 31 -3.99 1.81 20.80
CA GLU A 31 -4.37 1.52 19.40
C GLU A 31 -5.70 2.18 19.00
N VAL A 32 -6.60 2.40 19.96
CA VAL A 32 -7.97 2.91 19.73
C VAL A 32 -8.14 4.36 20.22
N VAL A 33 -7.48 4.73 21.31
CA VAL A 33 -7.68 6.04 21.96
C VAL A 33 -6.96 7.16 21.24
N LEU A 34 -5.86 6.89 20.50
CA LEU A 34 -5.07 7.96 19.89
C LEU A 34 -5.86 8.83 18.88
N PRO A 35 -6.63 8.27 17.93
CA PRO A 35 -7.53 9.05 17.08
C PRO A 35 -8.53 9.91 17.86
N ILE A 36 -9.10 9.35 18.92
CA ILE A 36 -10.11 10.02 19.76
C ILE A 36 -9.48 11.15 20.57
N ALA A 37 -8.29 10.92 21.15
CA ALA A 37 -7.57 11.90 21.95
C ALA A 37 -7.10 13.09 21.12
N LEU A 38 -6.61 12.86 19.90
CA LEU A 38 -6.24 13.94 18.97
C LEU A 38 -7.46 14.73 18.50
N LEU A 39 -8.60 14.07 18.28
CA LEU A 39 -9.87 14.75 18.00
C LEU A 39 -10.33 15.63 19.16
N ALA A 40 -10.26 15.11 20.39
CA ALA A 40 -10.59 15.87 21.60
C ALA A 40 -9.64 17.07 21.78
N LEU A 41 -8.35 16.91 21.47
CA LEU A 41 -7.38 18.00 21.49
C LEU A 41 -7.72 19.08 20.45
N LEU A 42 -8.04 18.70 19.21
CA LEU A 42 -8.48 19.65 18.17
C LEU A 42 -9.75 20.37 18.58
N GLY A 43 -10.70 19.66 19.18
CA GLY A 43 -11.93 20.24 19.70
C GLY A 43 -11.68 21.21 20.87
N TYR A 44 -10.73 20.88 21.77
CA TYR A 44 -10.28 21.80 22.81
C TYR A 44 -9.66 23.07 22.20
N LEU A 45 -8.80 22.93 21.19
CA LEU A 45 -8.22 24.07 20.48
C LEU A 45 -9.29 24.92 19.78
N LYS A 46 -10.29 24.30 19.15
CA LYS A 46 -11.46 24.98 18.59
C LYS A 46 -12.17 25.79 19.66
N SER A 47 -12.39 25.24 20.86
CA SER A 47 -13.07 25.95 21.96
C SER A 47 -12.33 27.20 22.46
N GLN A 48 -11.02 27.31 22.19
CA GLN A 48 -10.24 28.51 22.53
C GLN A 48 -10.42 29.64 21.50
N ILE A 49 -11.02 29.35 20.34
CA ILE A 49 -11.28 30.32 19.28
C ILE A 49 -12.79 30.58 19.23
N THR A 50 -13.18 31.83 19.40
CA THR A 50 -14.60 32.22 19.41
C THR A 50 -15.17 32.26 18.00
N ASP A 51 -16.28 31.56 17.79
CA ASP A 51 -17.07 31.66 16.57
C ASP A 51 -17.58 33.12 16.41
N THR A 52 -17.50 33.63 15.18
CA THR A 52 -17.91 34.98 14.85
C THR A 52 -19.30 34.94 14.20
N THR A 53 -20.30 35.51 14.88
CA THR A 53 -21.64 35.66 14.29
C THR A 53 -21.70 36.96 13.51
N ARG A 54 -22.13 36.88 12.26
CA ARG A 54 -22.33 38.04 11.38
C ARG A 54 -23.82 38.34 11.24
N GLY A 55 -24.18 39.60 11.42
CA GLY A 55 -25.56 40.07 11.28
C GLY A 55 -26.04 40.06 9.81
N THR A 56 -27.34 40.16 9.61
CA THR A 56 -27.95 40.39 8.29
C THR A 56 -27.51 41.75 7.73
N GLY A 57 -27.07 41.80 6.47
CA GLY A 57 -26.67 43.05 5.81
C GLY A 57 -25.45 42.89 4.91
N TRP A 58 -24.57 43.89 4.90
CA TRP A 58 -23.37 43.94 4.07
C TRP A 58 -22.18 43.43 4.88
N ALA A 59 -22.03 42.11 4.97
CA ALA A 59 -20.98 41.47 5.75
C ALA A 59 -19.92 40.82 4.84
N THR A 60 -18.64 41.19 5.03
CA THR A 60 -17.50 40.56 4.32
C THR A 60 -16.92 39.40 5.10
N TRP A 61 -16.08 38.60 4.42
CA TRP A 61 -15.22 37.57 5.00
C TRP A 61 -14.30 38.03 6.15
N PHE A 62 -14.05 39.32 6.33
CA PHE A 62 -13.03 39.82 7.27
C PHE A 62 -13.59 40.57 8.50
N GLY A 63 -14.90 40.78 8.63
CA GLY A 63 -15.43 41.51 9.79
C GLY A 63 -16.96 41.56 9.92
N PRO A 64 -17.48 41.75 11.14
CA PRO A 64 -18.88 41.45 11.45
C PRO A 64 -19.93 42.49 11.01
N SER A 65 -19.58 43.72 10.64
CA SER A 65 -20.54 44.69 10.08
C SER A 65 -19.84 46.03 9.85
N ASP A 66 -19.30 46.23 8.66
CA ASP A 66 -18.98 47.59 8.24
C ASP A 66 -20.28 48.19 7.69
N PRO A 67 -20.81 49.29 8.25
CA PRO A 67 -22.04 49.87 7.73
C PRO A 67 -21.84 50.28 6.27
N LEU A 68 -22.90 50.14 5.47
CA LEU A 68 -22.89 50.57 4.07
C LEU A 68 -22.46 52.05 3.93
N TYR A 69 -22.78 52.86 4.95
CA TYR A 69 -22.35 54.24 5.07
C TYR A 69 -21.47 54.42 6.30
N ARG A 70 -20.26 54.93 6.10
CA ARG A 70 -19.35 55.33 7.18
C ARG A 70 -19.62 56.80 7.52
N GLY A 71 -20.60 57.04 8.38
CA GLY A 71 -21.14 58.39 8.60
C GLY A 71 -21.99 58.82 7.42
N SER A 72 -21.63 59.94 6.76
CA SER A 72 -22.34 60.46 5.58
C SER A 72 -21.78 59.99 4.24
N SER A 73 -20.66 59.25 4.21
CA SER A 73 -20.04 58.74 2.99
C SER A 73 -20.23 57.23 2.83
N PRO A 74 -20.47 56.72 1.62
CA PRO A 74 -20.58 55.27 1.39
C PRO A 74 -19.24 54.56 1.64
N ASN A 75 -19.30 53.34 2.17
CA ASN A 75 -18.11 52.53 2.42
C ASN A 75 -17.52 52.03 1.09
N THR A 76 -16.26 52.38 0.84
CA THR A 76 -15.53 52.06 -0.40
C THR A 76 -15.30 50.57 -0.63
N ASN A 77 -15.58 49.72 0.36
CA ASN A 77 -15.52 48.26 0.22
C ASN A 77 -16.76 47.70 -0.51
N TYR A 78 -17.95 48.25 -0.22
CA TYR A 78 -19.21 47.79 -0.83
C TYR A 78 -19.68 48.66 -1.98
N VAL A 79 -19.13 49.86 -2.09
CA VAL A 79 -19.54 50.81 -3.12
C VAL A 79 -18.40 51.00 -4.09
N GLN A 80 -18.66 50.69 -5.35
CA GLN A 80 -17.73 50.88 -6.45
C GLN A 80 -18.35 51.78 -7.51
N THR A 81 -17.53 52.58 -8.17
CA THR A 81 -17.97 53.34 -9.35
C THR A 81 -17.67 52.50 -10.59
N GLU A 82 -18.68 52.30 -11.44
CA GLU A 82 -18.52 51.72 -12.77
C GLU A 82 -17.43 52.50 -13.53
N ALA A 83 -16.45 51.78 -14.10
CA ALA A 83 -15.48 52.42 -14.98
C ALA A 83 -16.19 52.94 -16.24
N THR A 84 -15.85 54.14 -16.71
CA THR A 84 -16.40 54.64 -17.96
C THR A 84 -15.71 53.97 -19.14
N MET A 85 -16.41 53.87 -20.27
CA MET A 85 -15.83 53.33 -21.50
C MET A 85 -14.59 54.13 -21.93
N THR A 86 -14.57 55.44 -21.70
CA THR A 86 -13.40 56.30 -21.90
C THR A 86 -12.20 55.85 -21.05
N GLY A 87 -12.43 55.55 -19.77
CA GLY A 87 -11.40 55.01 -18.87
C GLY A 87 -10.88 53.64 -19.32
N LEU A 88 -11.78 52.76 -19.77
CA LEU A 88 -11.41 51.46 -20.34
C LEU A 88 -10.56 51.61 -21.60
N LEU A 89 -10.96 52.48 -22.53
CA LEU A 89 -10.24 52.76 -23.78
C LEU A 89 -8.83 53.31 -23.52
N LEU A 90 -8.68 54.23 -22.57
CA LEU A 90 -7.37 54.75 -22.19
C LEU A 90 -6.48 53.66 -21.54
N ASP A 91 -7.08 52.75 -20.76
CA ASP A 91 -6.36 51.63 -20.13
C ASP A 91 -5.87 50.56 -21.12
N LEU A 92 -6.46 50.45 -22.32
CA LEU A 92 -6.03 49.50 -23.35
C LEU A 92 -4.58 49.74 -23.79
N GLY A 93 -4.17 51.00 -23.88
CA GLY A 93 -2.79 51.38 -24.20
C GLY A 93 -1.84 51.32 -23.01
N SER A 94 -2.35 51.19 -21.78
CA SER A 94 -1.56 51.20 -20.55
C SER A 94 -0.93 49.83 -20.27
N ASN A 95 0.37 49.82 -19.92
CA ASN A 95 1.07 48.63 -19.46
C ASN A 95 1.38 48.77 -17.96
N LYS A 96 0.63 48.04 -17.12
CA LYS A 96 0.75 48.08 -15.65
C LYS A 96 2.11 47.57 -15.13
N ASN A 97 2.80 46.71 -15.88
CA ASN A 97 4.11 46.16 -15.50
C ASN A 97 5.28 47.08 -15.92
N GLY A 98 4.98 48.22 -16.55
CA GLY A 98 5.96 49.10 -17.15
C GLY A 98 6.54 48.55 -18.46
N TYR A 99 7.16 49.42 -19.24
CA TYR A 99 7.93 49.02 -20.42
C TYR A 99 9.37 48.79 -19.96
N GLY A 100 9.78 47.53 -19.81
CA GLY A 100 11.17 47.19 -19.45
C GLY A 100 12.17 47.60 -20.54
N GLY A 101 13.47 47.51 -20.27
CA GLY A 101 14.53 47.81 -21.24
C GLY A 101 15.12 49.23 -21.12
N ASP A 102 15.64 49.76 -22.24
CA ASP A 102 16.29 51.08 -22.31
C ASP A 102 15.34 52.21 -21.82
N PRO A 103 15.75 53.04 -20.84
CA PRO A 103 14.94 54.15 -20.33
C PRO A 103 14.40 55.11 -21.40
N ALA A 104 15.14 55.33 -22.50
CA ALA A 104 14.71 56.21 -23.59
C ALA A 104 13.56 55.58 -24.41
N VAL A 105 13.63 54.27 -24.66
CA VAL A 105 12.59 53.53 -25.37
C VAL A 105 11.36 53.37 -24.48
N SER A 106 11.55 53.04 -23.20
CA SER A 106 10.48 52.96 -22.20
C SER A 106 9.69 54.27 -22.08
N THR A 107 10.39 55.40 -22.05
CA THR A 107 9.77 56.74 -22.02
C THR A 107 8.99 57.03 -23.31
N THR A 108 9.53 56.63 -24.46
CA THR A 108 8.85 56.77 -25.76
C THR A 108 7.55 55.96 -25.82
N CYS A 109 7.57 54.70 -25.35
CA CYS A 109 6.40 53.83 -25.31
C CYS A 109 5.35 54.32 -24.30
N ARG A 110 5.79 54.81 -23.15
CA ARG A 110 4.91 55.44 -22.17
C ARG A 110 4.24 56.71 -22.73
N ASN A 111 4.97 57.57 -23.42
CA ASN A 111 4.39 58.78 -24.02
C ASN A 111 3.42 58.43 -25.16
N ALA A 112 3.73 57.43 -25.98
CA ALA A 112 2.83 56.95 -27.04
C ALA A 112 1.53 56.35 -26.47
N SER A 113 1.65 55.57 -25.39
CA SER A 113 0.52 55.05 -24.60
C SER A 113 -0.38 56.17 -24.07
N LEU A 114 0.21 57.19 -23.43
CA LEU A 114 -0.53 58.35 -22.91
C LEU A 114 -1.17 59.20 -24.02
N ALA A 115 -0.50 59.33 -25.17
CA ALA A 115 -1.03 60.00 -26.35
C ALA A 115 -2.14 59.20 -27.08
N GLY A 116 -2.55 58.04 -26.54
CA GLY A 116 -3.62 57.21 -27.11
C GLY A 116 -3.24 56.56 -28.43
N HIS A 117 -1.94 56.33 -28.69
CA HIS A 117 -1.52 55.56 -29.85
C HIS A 117 -1.74 54.09 -29.49
N ILE A 118 -2.66 53.42 -30.17
CA ILE A 118 -2.94 52.00 -29.93
C ILE A 118 -3.22 51.24 -31.23
N SER A 119 -3.30 51.93 -32.37
CA SER A 119 -3.74 51.32 -33.63
C SER A 119 -2.73 50.27 -34.07
N THR A 120 -3.23 49.10 -34.48
CA THR A 120 -2.41 48.01 -35.05
C THR A 120 -2.23 48.16 -36.56
N ASN A 121 -2.87 49.17 -37.16
CA ASN A 121 -2.63 49.50 -38.55
C ASN A 121 -1.40 50.42 -38.66
N PRO A 122 -0.29 50.00 -39.29
CA PRO A 122 0.92 50.81 -39.41
C PRO A 122 0.73 52.08 -40.23
N THR A 123 -0.34 52.18 -41.04
CA THR A 123 -0.67 53.38 -41.82
C THR A 123 -1.50 54.40 -41.04
N SER A 124 -1.95 54.06 -39.83
CA SER A 124 -2.71 54.99 -38.98
C SER A 124 -1.76 56.05 -38.40
N PRO A 125 -2.15 57.34 -38.35
CA PRO A 125 -1.41 58.36 -37.61
C PRO A 125 -1.32 58.06 -36.11
N TYR A 126 -2.11 57.11 -35.61
CA TYR A 126 -2.19 56.68 -34.22
C TYR A 126 -1.67 55.25 -34.01
N ALA A 127 -0.83 54.77 -34.93
CA ALA A 127 -0.18 53.46 -34.87
C ALA A 127 0.73 53.33 -33.65
N TRP A 128 0.78 52.13 -33.06
CA TRP A 128 1.73 51.81 -32.01
C TRP A 128 3.17 51.92 -32.55
N PRO A 129 4.11 52.60 -31.85
CA PRO A 129 5.45 52.80 -32.38
C PRO A 129 6.20 51.47 -32.61
N PRO A 130 6.91 51.27 -33.74
CA PRO A 130 7.63 50.04 -34.03
C PRO A 130 8.67 49.66 -32.96
N ARG A 131 9.35 50.67 -32.36
CA ARG A 131 10.32 50.47 -31.28
C ARG A 131 9.71 49.92 -29.99
N CYS A 132 8.40 50.00 -29.84
CA CYS A 132 7.66 49.54 -28.66
C CYS A 132 7.06 48.15 -28.83
N GLN A 133 7.03 47.60 -30.06
CA GLN A 133 6.41 46.31 -30.34
C GLN A 133 7.06 45.15 -29.58
N SER A 134 8.37 45.22 -29.32
CA SER A 134 9.13 44.20 -28.56
C SER A 134 9.04 44.34 -27.04
N LEU A 135 8.54 45.47 -26.52
CA LEU A 135 8.49 45.77 -25.08
C LEU A 135 7.08 45.60 -24.48
N GLY A 136 6.06 45.51 -25.32
CA GLY A 136 4.67 45.33 -24.91
C GLY A 136 3.72 45.90 -25.97
N LEU A 137 2.64 45.16 -26.25
CA LEU A 137 1.61 45.54 -27.21
C LEU A 137 0.37 46.09 -26.48
N PRO A 138 -0.31 47.10 -27.07
CA PRO A 138 -1.56 47.60 -26.51
C PRO A 138 -2.63 46.50 -26.60
N ARG A 139 -3.50 46.46 -25.60
CA ARG A 139 -4.61 45.51 -25.57
C ARG A 139 -5.74 45.93 -26.51
N LYS A 140 -6.51 44.97 -27.00
CA LYS A 140 -7.66 45.20 -27.89
C LYS A 140 -8.95 44.59 -27.34
N ILE A 141 -10.09 45.12 -27.80
CA ILE A 141 -11.41 44.51 -27.58
C ILE A 141 -11.77 43.70 -28.82
N ALA A 142 -11.96 42.40 -28.67
CA ALA A 142 -12.42 41.54 -29.76
C ALA A 142 -13.93 41.66 -29.97
N ILE A 143 -14.39 41.68 -31.21
CA ILE A 143 -15.80 41.64 -31.58
C ILE A 143 -16.03 40.44 -32.52
N VAL A 144 -17.03 39.62 -32.19
CA VAL A 144 -17.36 38.36 -32.90
C VAL A 144 -18.87 38.25 -33.08
N PRO A 145 -19.39 37.77 -34.23
CA PRO A 145 -18.68 37.48 -35.48
C PRO A 145 -18.48 38.75 -36.33
N ASP A 146 -17.49 38.76 -37.21
CA ASP A 146 -17.27 39.84 -38.19
C ASP A 146 -18.32 39.80 -39.31
N ASN A 147 -19.35 40.63 -39.19
CA ASN A 147 -20.43 40.73 -40.16
C ASN A 147 -20.93 42.18 -40.28
N THR A 148 -21.92 42.42 -41.14
CA THR A 148 -22.51 43.76 -41.34
C THR A 148 -23.04 44.37 -40.03
N PHE A 149 -23.67 43.55 -39.18
CA PHE A 149 -24.20 44.01 -37.89
C PHE A 149 -23.08 44.48 -36.95
N THR A 150 -22.02 43.70 -36.76
CA THR A 150 -20.96 44.02 -35.79
C THR A 150 -20.00 45.09 -36.30
N ARG A 151 -19.63 45.06 -37.59
CA ARG A 151 -18.63 45.96 -38.17
C ARG A 151 -19.23 47.29 -38.61
N GLN A 152 -20.27 47.26 -39.45
CA GLN A 152 -20.80 48.48 -40.10
C GLN A 152 -21.91 49.15 -39.28
N TYR A 153 -22.61 48.39 -38.42
CA TYR A 153 -23.69 48.95 -37.61
C TYR A 153 -23.27 49.19 -36.15
N PHE A 154 -22.86 48.16 -35.41
CA PHE A 154 -22.46 48.26 -34.02
C PHE A 154 -21.18 49.08 -33.82
N ALA A 155 -20.06 48.66 -34.43
CA ALA A 155 -18.78 49.30 -34.20
C ALA A 155 -18.70 50.73 -34.78
N GLU A 156 -19.35 51.01 -35.91
CA GLU A 156 -19.44 52.38 -36.43
C GLU A 156 -20.29 53.28 -35.53
N ALA A 157 -21.46 52.83 -35.07
CA ALA A 157 -22.30 53.63 -34.15
C ALA A 157 -21.56 53.93 -32.85
N VAL A 158 -20.92 52.92 -32.25
CA VAL A 158 -20.12 53.08 -31.03
C VAL A 158 -18.89 53.95 -31.29
N GLY A 159 -18.28 53.86 -32.48
CA GLY A 159 -17.18 54.72 -32.90
C GLY A 159 -17.55 56.21 -32.97
N GLN A 160 -18.79 56.53 -33.36
CA GLN A 160 -19.32 57.91 -33.34
C GLN A 160 -19.59 58.42 -31.92
N TRP A 161 -19.87 57.51 -30.97
CA TRP A 161 -20.09 57.85 -29.56
C TRP A 161 -18.80 58.04 -28.80
N TYR A 162 -17.75 57.29 -29.15
CA TYR A 162 -16.44 57.31 -28.53
C TYR A 162 -15.34 57.67 -29.55
N PRO A 163 -15.32 58.92 -30.05
CA PRO A 163 -14.24 59.42 -30.87
C PRO A 163 -12.96 59.59 -30.03
N ARG A 164 -11.84 59.88 -30.70
CA ARG A 164 -10.61 60.29 -30.01
C ARG A 164 -10.86 61.59 -29.24
N VAL A 165 -10.46 61.65 -27.97
CA VAL A 165 -10.64 62.84 -27.11
C VAL A 165 -9.33 63.25 -26.47
N GLU A 166 -8.89 64.48 -26.69
CA GLU A 166 -7.71 65.05 -26.04
C GLU A 166 -8.08 65.56 -24.65
N LEU A 167 -7.52 64.94 -23.59
CA LEU A 167 -7.78 65.32 -22.20
C LEU A 167 -6.86 66.46 -21.77
N THR A 168 -5.59 66.40 -22.17
CA THR A 168 -4.54 67.41 -21.93
C THR A 168 -3.62 67.49 -23.15
N SER A 169 -2.61 68.38 -23.13
CA SER A 169 -1.64 68.51 -24.23
C SER A 169 -0.83 67.23 -24.52
N ASN A 170 -0.76 66.28 -23.59
CA ASN A 170 0.03 65.06 -23.70
C ASN A 170 -0.78 63.77 -23.50
N ILE A 171 -2.07 63.87 -23.16
CA ILE A 171 -2.92 62.72 -22.85
C ILE A 171 -4.17 62.74 -23.73
N ALA A 172 -4.37 61.68 -24.50
CA ALA A 172 -5.54 61.51 -25.35
C ALA A 172 -6.14 60.11 -25.21
N VAL A 173 -7.46 60.06 -25.13
CA VAL A 173 -8.23 58.81 -25.15
C VAL A 173 -8.30 58.33 -26.60
N PRO A 174 -7.93 57.07 -26.88
CA PRO A 174 -8.00 56.52 -28.22
C PRO A 174 -9.45 56.36 -28.68
N SER A 175 -9.66 56.35 -30.00
CA SER A 175 -10.97 56.07 -30.58
C SER A 175 -11.39 54.61 -30.36
N PHE A 176 -12.70 54.34 -30.26
CA PHE A 176 -13.19 52.97 -30.19
C PHE A 176 -12.78 52.17 -31.44
N ALA A 177 -12.79 52.79 -32.62
CA ALA A 177 -12.40 52.15 -33.88
C ALA A 177 -10.94 51.65 -33.87
N ASP A 178 -10.01 52.42 -33.29
CA ASP A 178 -8.61 52.01 -33.14
C ASP A 178 -8.41 50.97 -32.01
N SER A 179 -9.43 50.73 -31.18
CA SER A 179 -9.36 49.88 -29.98
C SER A 179 -9.87 48.45 -30.19
N VAL A 180 -10.54 48.19 -31.32
CA VAL A 180 -11.21 46.91 -31.59
C VAL A 180 -10.48 46.07 -32.63
N VAL A 181 -10.68 44.76 -32.55
CA VAL A 181 -10.28 43.77 -33.56
C VAL A 181 -11.47 42.83 -33.80
N PHE A 182 -11.62 42.35 -35.03
CA PHE A 182 -12.77 41.52 -35.41
C PHE A 182 -12.32 40.11 -35.72
N PHE A 183 -13.14 39.13 -35.34
CA PHE A 183 -12.94 37.72 -35.69
C PHE A 183 -14.18 37.17 -36.40
N PRO A 184 -14.01 36.29 -37.42
CA PRO A 184 -15.13 35.79 -38.21
C PRO A 184 -16.09 34.91 -37.42
N ASN A 185 -15.60 34.15 -36.43
CA ASN A 185 -16.40 33.30 -35.55
C ASN A 185 -15.66 33.04 -34.23
N GLU A 186 -16.33 32.37 -33.28
CA GLU A 186 -15.78 32.07 -31.95
C GLU A 186 -14.58 31.11 -32.02
N GLN A 187 -14.58 30.15 -32.95
CA GLN A 187 -13.44 29.25 -33.16
C GLN A 187 -12.16 30.01 -33.56
N ALA A 188 -12.27 30.99 -34.47
CA ALA A 188 -11.13 31.80 -34.90
C ALA A 188 -10.57 32.68 -33.76
N LEU A 189 -11.45 33.10 -32.83
CA LEU A 189 -11.02 33.77 -31.61
C LEU A 189 -10.22 32.81 -30.71
N GLU A 190 -10.74 31.59 -30.46
CA GLU A 190 -10.04 30.58 -29.65
C GLU A 190 -8.70 30.15 -30.27
N ASP A 191 -8.67 29.90 -31.58
CA ASP A 191 -7.44 29.55 -32.32
C ASP A 191 -6.40 30.67 -32.22
N SER A 192 -6.83 31.94 -32.25
CA SER A 192 -5.91 33.10 -32.11
C SER A 192 -5.33 33.26 -30.70
N ILE A 193 -6.07 32.85 -29.67
CA ILE A 193 -5.64 32.95 -28.27
C ILE A 193 -4.75 31.76 -27.89
N THR A 194 -4.98 30.58 -28.49
CA THR A 194 -4.21 29.36 -28.24
C THR A 194 -2.91 29.28 -29.05
N ASP A 195 -2.77 30.09 -30.11
CA ASP A 195 -1.52 30.23 -30.87
C ASP A 195 -0.39 30.79 -29.99
N GLY A 196 0.81 30.20 -30.08
CA GLY A 196 2.01 30.66 -29.37
C GLY A 196 2.47 32.09 -29.76
N ARG A 197 1.87 32.69 -30.79
CA ARG A 197 2.08 34.08 -31.21
C ARG A 197 1.21 35.12 -30.48
N TYR A 198 0.22 34.66 -29.70
CA TYR A 198 -0.72 35.52 -28.96
C TYR A 198 0.00 36.47 -27.99
N GLY A 199 -0.29 37.76 -28.08
CA GLY A 199 0.26 38.78 -27.19
C GLY A 199 1.73 39.14 -27.43
N VAL A 200 2.42 38.44 -28.33
CA VAL A 200 3.85 38.62 -28.65
C VAL A 200 4.02 39.31 -30.01
N THR A 201 3.16 38.99 -30.98
CA THR A 201 3.26 39.52 -32.34
C THR A 201 2.27 40.65 -32.58
N PHE A 202 2.66 41.61 -33.41
CA PHE A 202 1.84 42.79 -33.73
C PHE A 202 0.50 42.43 -34.41
N ASP A 203 0.48 41.33 -35.16
CA ASP A 203 -0.70 40.81 -35.86
C ASP A 203 -1.68 40.06 -34.91
N SER A 204 -1.22 39.67 -33.73
CA SER A 204 -2.02 38.97 -32.71
C SER A 204 -1.87 39.67 -31.35
N PRO A 205 -2.38 40.90 -31.19
CA PRO A 205 -2.24 41.68 -29.96
C PRO A 205 -2.97 41.00 -28.78
N PRO A 206 -2.56 41.29 -27.54
CA PRO A 206 -3.25 40.77 -26.37
C PRO A 206 -4.68 41.33 -26.30
N LEU A 207 -5.65 40.50 -25.94
CA LEU A 207 -7.05 40.90 -25.80
C LEU A 207 -7.36 41.28 -24.35
N ALA A 208 -8.02 42.42 -24.16
CA ALA A 208 -8.56 42.83 -22.85
C ALA A 208 -9.90 42.13 -22.58
N ALA A 209 -10.77 42.08 -23.59
CA ALA A 209 -12.08 41.45 -23.54
C ALA A 209 -12.54 41.06 -24.95
N ALA A 210 -13.54 40.19 -25.06
CA ALA A 210 -14.26 39.90 -26.29
C ALA A 210 -15.77 40.05 -26.11
N ILE A 211 -16.45 40.67 -27.07
CA ILE A 211 -17.91 40.73 -27.18
C ILE A 211 -18.32 39.75 -28.27
N VAL A 212 -18.98 38.66 -27.88
CA VAL A 212 -19.41 37.58 -28.79
C VAL A 212 -20.93 37.63 -28.91
N PHE A 213 -21.44 38.09 -30.06
CA PHE A 213 -22.86 38.13 -30.36
C PHE A 213 -23.33 36.78 -30.89
N THR A 214 -24.36 36.21 -30.27
CA THR A 214 -24.97 34.93 -30.66
C THR A 214 -26.25 35.14 -31.48
N THR A 215 -27.09 36.08 -31.05
CA THR A 215 -28.35 36.43 -31.73
C THR A 215 -28.36 37.91 -32.05
N MET A 216 -28.74 38.26 -33.29
CA MET A 216 -28.76 39.64 -33.80
C MET A 216 -30.08 39.89 -34.54
N PRO A 217 -30.60 41.14 -34.57
CA PRO A 217 -31.77 41.50 -35.35
C PRO A 217 -31.60 41.23 -36.85
N SER A 218 -32.62 40.71 -37.51
CA SER A 218 -32.62 40.44 -38.95
C SER A 218 -32.69 41.72 -39.80
N THR A 219 -33.30 42.78 -39.27
CA THR A 219 -33.37 44.11 -39.87
C THR A 219 -32.60 45.12 -39.02
N LEU A 220 -31.62 45.79 -39.63
CA LEU A 220 -30.81 46.83 -38.98
C LEU A 220 -31.63 48.12 -38.83
N GLY A 221 -31.41 48.87 -37.74
CA GLY A 221 -32.16 50.10 -37.44
C GLY A 221 -33.55 49.88 -36.82
N THR A 222 -33.95 48.63 -36.53
CA THR A 222 -35.20 48.31 -35.83
C THR A 222 -34.93 47.59 -34.50
N PRO A 223 -35.79 47.76 -33.47
CA PRO A 223 -35.68 47.00 -32.22
C PRO A 223 -35.73 45.49 -32.47
N GLY A 224 -34.84 44.73 -31.84
CA GLY A 224 -34.80 43.27 -31.95
C GLY A 224 -33.96 42.64 -30.85
N ASN A 225 -33.99 41.31 -30.77
CA ASN A 225 -33.27 40.57 -29.75
C ASN A 225 -31.76 40.57 -30.06
N ILE A 226 -30.96 40.94 -29.05
CA ILE A 226 -29.51 40.86 -29.08
C ILE A 226 -29.10 39.93 -27.94
N GLU A 227 -28.55 38.77 -28.28
CA GLU A 227 -27.90 37.89 -27.32
C GLU A 227 -26.39 37.98 -27.51
N TYR A 228 -25.66 38.13 -26.41
CA TYR A 228 -24.22 38.27 -26.44
C TYR A 228 -23.60 37.66 -25.18
N SER A 229 -22.32 37.30 -25.27
CA SER A 229 -21.49 36.94 -24.14
C SER A 229 -20.24 37.82 -24.11
N LEU A 230 -19.77 38.12 -22.89
CA LEU A 230 -18.53 38.84 -22.67
C LEU A 230 -17.46 37.85 -22.20
N ARG A 231 -16.30 37.84 -22.85
CA ARG A 231 -15.14 37.03 -22.46
C ARG A 231 -14.05 37.96 -21.96
N PHE A 232 -13.39 37.62 -20.86
CA PHE A 232 -12.28 38.37 -20.29
C PHE A 232 -11.11 37.43 -20.00
N ASN A 233 -9.88 37.97 -20.04
CA ASN A 233 -8.69 37.19 -19.73
C ASN A 233 -8.60 36.93 -18.21
N THR A 234 -8.60 35.66 -17.80
CA THR A 234 -8.44 35.27 -16.39
C THR A 234 -6.98 34.90 -16.12
N THR A 235 -6.13 35.88 -15.80
CA THR A 235 -4.77 35.59 -15.33
C THR A 235 -4.79 35.16 -13.86
N THR A 236 -4.18 34.01 -13.56
CA THR A 236 -3.89 33.57 -12.19
C THR A 236 -2.83 34.47 -11.56
N GLY A 237 -3.25 35.57 -10.95
CA GLY A 237 -2.37 36.40 -10.14
C GLY A 237 -2.28 35.86 -8.71
N SER A 238 -1.06 35.68 -8.20
CA SER A 238 -0.83 35.53 -6.76
C SER A 238 -0.99 36.91 -6.11
N PHE A 239 -2.01 37.07 -5.26
CA PHE A 239 -2.44 38.27 -4.54
C PHE A 239 -3.15 39.39 -5.36
N GLY A 240 -4.44 39.62 -5.05
CA GLY A 240 -5.09 40.94 -5.07
C GLY A 240 -5.49 41.59 -6.42
N TYR A 241 -6.69 42.18 -6.43
CA TYR A 241 -7.18 43.26 -7.31
C TYR A 241 -7.27 43.06 -8.84
N ASN A 242 -6.95 41.93 -9.43
CA ASN A 242 -7.08 41.73 -10.90
C ASN A 242 -7.63 40.35 -11.30
N VAL A 243 -8.54 39.77 -10.52
CA VAL A 243 -9.16 38.48 -10.85
C VAL A 243 -10.55 38.73 -11.43
N VAL A 244 -10.70 38.54 -12.74
CA VAL A 244 -12.04 38.42 -13.33
C VAL A 244 -12.56 37.02 -12.99
N PRO A 245 -13.73 36.89 -12.35
CA PRO A 245 -14.29 35.58 -12.02
C PRO A 245 -14.46 34.71 -13.28
N ARG A 246 -14.09 33.43 -13.21
CA ARG A 246 -14.29 32.48 -14.31
C ARG A 246 -15.78 32.15 -14.43
N THR A 247 -16.31 32.20 -15.65
CA THR A 247 -17.69 31.78 -15.98
C THR A 247 -17.77 30.31 -16.39
N SER A 248 -16.64 29.63 -16.61
CA SER A 248 -16.55 28.20 -16.93
C SER A 248 -16.15 27.38 -15.70
N GLY A 249 -17.13 26.98 -14.91
CA GLY A 249 -16.95 25.99 -13.84
C GLY A 249 -18.10 26.05 -12.85
N ASP A 250 -18.39 24.92 -12.22
CA ASP A 250 -19.31 24.74 -11.08
C ASP A 250 -18.85 25.54 -9.84
N VAL A 251 -18.60 26.84 -9.98
CA VAL A 251 -18.07 27.74 -8.95
C VAL A 251 -19.18 28.65 -8.42
N VAL A 252 -20.39 28.12 -8.31
CA VAL A 252 -21.25 28.59 -7.23
C VAL A 252 -20.76 27.83 -6.01
N ASP A 253 -19.90 28.45 -5.21
CA ASP A 253 -19.63 27.92 -3.88
C ASP A 253 -20.93 28.00 -3.08
N LEU A 254 -21.67 26.89 -3.03
CA LEU A 254 -22.95 26.80 -2.33
C LEU A 254 -22.79 27.09 -0.83
N LEU A 255 -21.57 27.00 -0.30
CA LEU A 255 -21.23 27.33 1.08
C LEU A 255 -20.78 28.80 1.26
N GLN A 256 -20.58 29.57 0.18
CA GLN A 256 -20.26 30.99 0.29
C GLN A 256 -21.45 31.75 0.88
N ARG A 257 -21.33 32.10 2.16
CA ARG A 257 -22.30 32.94 2.89
C ARG A 257 -21.90 34.42 2.92
N GLY A 258 -20.60 34.71 2.81
CA GLY A 258 -20.05 36.07 2.88
C GLY A 258 -19.90 36.75 1.52
N LEU A 259 -19.89 38.09 1.53
CA LEU A 259 -19.54 38.88 0.36
C LEU A 259 -18.04 38.87 0.14
N ASP A 260 -17.64 38.56 -1.10
CA ASP A 260 -16.29 38.86 -1.61
C ASP A 260 -16.31 40.24 -2.29
N PRO A 261 -15.86 41.31 -1.59
CA PRO A 261 -15.84 42.66 -2.15
C PRO A 261 -14.82 42.80 -3.28
N ASP A 262 -13.81 41.93 -3.35
CA ASP A 262 -12.75 42.01 -4.37
C ASP A 262 -13.26 41.51 -5.72
N ALA A 263 -14.00 40.39 -5.74
CA ALA A 263 -14.66 39.92 -6.96
C ALA A 263 -15.68 40.93 -7.48
N HIS A 264 -16.46 41.55 -6.57
CA HIS A 264 -17.41 42.61 -6.93
C HIS A 264 -16.70 43.86 -7.47
N ARG A 265 -15.60 44.26 -6.83
CA ARG A 265 -14.77 45.39 -7.29
C ARG A 265 -14.14 45.13 -8.65
N ALA A 266 -13.66 43.91 -8.88
CA ALA A 266 -13.14 43.52 -10.19
C ALA A 266 -14.24 43.60 -11.25
N TYR A 267 -15.44 43.08 -10.96
CA TYR A 267 -16.58 43.15 -11.88
C TYR A 267 -16.94 44.60 -12.29
N ALA A 268 -16.94 45.53 -11.33
CA ALA A 268 -17.26 46.95 -11.58
C ALA A 268 -16.12 47.74 -12.25
N ARG A 269 -14.85 47.44 -11.94
CA ARG A 269 -13.68 48.24 -12.39
C ARG A 269 -12.87 47.65 -13.56
N GLU A 270 -12.95 46.35 -13.80
CA GLU A 270 -12.19 45.68 -14.88
C GLU A 270 -12.86 45.81 -16.25
N GLY A 271 -14.02 46.47 -16.32
CA GLY A 271 -14.70 46.80 -17.58
C GLY A 271 -15.83 45.85 -17.98
N PHE A 272 -16.11 44.79 -17.21
CA PHE A 272 -17.24 43.89 -17.50
C PHE A 272 -18.56 44.64 -17.50
N TYR A 273 -18.86 45.36 -16.40
CA TYR A 273 -20.09 46.15 -16.30
C TYR A 273 -20.11 47.26 -17.36
N THR A 274 -18.97 47.89 -17.65
CA THR A 274 -18.83 48.91 -18.70
C THR A 274 -19.20 48.39 -20.10
N LEU A 275 -18.72 47.21 -20.49
CA LEU A 275 -19.05 46.61 -21.79
C LEU A 275 -20.50 46.12 -21.84
N GLN A 276 -21.04 45.64 -20.71
CA GLN A 276 -22.46 45.31 -20.59
C GLN A 276 -23.33 46.56 -20.78
N THR A 277 -23.00 47.66 -20.12
CA THR A 277 -23.65 48.97 -20.30
C THR A 277 -23.53 49.46 -21.73
N LEU A 278 -22.38 49.27 -22.39
CA LEU A 278 -22.17 49.65 -23.79
C LEU A 278 -23.13 48.94 -24.75
N VAL A 279 -23.23 47.61 -24.65
CA VAL A 279 -24.15 46.83 -25.50
C VAL A 279 -25.61 47.17 -25.17
N THR A 280 -25.92 47.41 -23.89
CA THR A 280 -27.25 47.85 -23.47
C THR A 280 -27.61 49.21 -24.06
N ARG A 281 -26.68 50.18 -24.04
CA ARG A 281 -26.84 51.49 -24.69
C ARG A 281 -27.09 51.37 -26.17
N PHE A 282 -26.39 50.46 -26.83
CA PHE A 282 -26.64 50.17 -28.22
C PHE A 282 -28.04 49.62 -28.47
N ALA A 283 -28.46 48.64 -27.67
CA ALA A 283 -29.78 48.01 -27.78
C ALA A 283 -30.94 48.96 -27.49
N THR A 284 -30.78 49.89 -26.53
CA THR A 284 -31.81 50.89 -26.17
C THR A 284 -31.87 52.06 -27.15
N CYS A 285 -30.72 52.49 -27.68
CA CYS A 285 -30.63 53.61 -28.60
C CYS A 285 -31.24 53.28 -29.98
N VAL A 286 -30.99 52.06 -30.46
CA VAL A 286 -31.31 51.61 -31.84
C VAL A 286 -30.87 52.68 -32.86
N PRO A 287 -29.55 52.76 -33.14
CA PRO A 287 -29.01 53.81 -34.01
C PRO A 287 -29.69 53.85 -35.38
N ASP A 288 -29.88 55.06 -35.93
CA ASP A 288 -30.43 55.22 -37.27
C ASP A 288 -29.54 54.50 -38.30
N TRP A 289 -30.20 53.83 -39.25
CA TRP A 289 -29.56 53.04 -40.29
C TRP A 289 -30.16 53.44 -41.65
N LYS A 290 -29.38 54.19 -42.43
CA LYS A 290 -29.78 54.70 -43.76
C LYS A 290 -28.61 54.57 -44.72
N ASP A 291 -28.90 54.16 -45.97
CA ASP A 291 -27.91 54.05 -47.05
C ASP A 291 -26.66 53.21 -46.69
N GLY A 292 -26.85 52.14 -45.90
CA GLY A 292 -25.77 51.24 -45.49
C GLY A 292 -24.78 51.85 -44.48
N LYS A 293 -25.14 52.97 -43.83
CA LYS A 293 -24.34 53.63 -42.80
C LYS A 293 -25.20 54.01 -41.60
N THR A 294 -24.56 54.10 -40.44
CA THR A 294 -25.18 54.66 -39.23
C THR A 294 -24.67 56.05 -38.93
N THR A 295 -25.57 56.95 -38.56
CA THR A 295 -25.23 58.30 -38.06
C THR A 295 -24.93 58.30 -36.56
N GLY A 296 -25.12 57.16 -35.87
CA GLY A 296 -25.02 57.05 -34.42
C GLY A 296 -26.11 57.81 -33.65
N THR A 297 -27.11 58.39 -34.31
CA THR A 297 -28.23 59.07 -33.64
C THR A 297 -29.30 58.05 -33.25
N CYS A 298 -29.78 58.10 -32.00
CA CYS A 298 -30.81 57.19 -31.51
C CYS A 298 -32.17 57.47 -32.15
N THR A 299 -32.87 56.42 -32.56
CA THR A 299 -34.23 56.51 -33.12
C THR A 299 -35.31 56.35 -32.05
N MET A 300 -34.97 55.70 -30.93
CA MET A 300 -35.92 55.43 -29.85
C MET A 300 -36.23 56.68 -29.02
N PRO A 301 -37.52 56.99 -28.75
CA PRO A 301 -37.90 58.12 -27.91
C PRO A 301 -37.38 57.91 -26.49
N ASN A 302 -36.88 58.97 -25.85
CA ASN A 302 -36.29 58.98 -24.51
C ASN A 302 -35.00 58.14 -24.33
N ALA A 303 -34.42 57.60 -25.40
CA ALA A 303 -33.14 56.88 -25.33
C ALA A 303 -31.95 57.78 -24.96
N VAL A 304 -32.09 59.09 -25.16
CA VAL A 304 -31.07 60.11 -24.87
C VAL A 304 -31.63 61.10 -23.86
N ALA A 305 -30.91 61.34 -22.77
CA ALA A 305 -31.24 62.38 -21.80
C ALA A 305 -31.07 63.77 -22.43
N ALA A 306 -31.96 64.71 -22.05
CA ALA A 306 -31.82 66.11 -22.44
C ALA A 306 -30.54 66.72 -21.87
N ALA A 307 -29.80 67.45 -22.72
CA ALA A 307 -28.60 68.19 -22.34
C ALA A 307 -29.01 69.39 -21.45
N THR A 308 -29.10 69.15 -20.15
CA THR A 308 -29.38 70.17 -19.13
C THR A 308 -28.16 70.32 -18.22
N PRO A 309 -27.88 71.53 -17.70
CA PRO A 309 -26.72 71.75 -16.83
C PRO A 309 -26.66 70.79 -15.63
N GLN A 310 -27.81 70.38 -15.10
CA GLN A 310 -27.92 69.45 -13.97
C GLN A 310 -27.53 68.02 -14.36
N VAL A 311 -28.03 67.51 -15.48
CA VAL A 311 -27.69 66.18 -16.00
C VAL A 311 -26.22 66.15 -16.40
N ASP A 312 -25.74 67.18 -17.10
CA ASP A 312 -24.35 67.25 -17.56
C ASP A 312 -23.36 67.32 -16.40
N ALA A 313 -23.66 68.09 -15.34
CA ALA A 313 -22.84 68.11 -14.12
C ALA A 313 -22.79 66.74 -13.43
N MET A 314 -23.92 66.03 -13.37
CA MET A 314 -24.00 64.69 -12.79
C MET A 314 -23.21 63.66 -13.62
N LEU A 315 -23.33 63.70 -14.95
CA LEU A 315 -22.59 62.79 -15.84
C LEU A 315 -21.08 63.08 -15.84
N LEU A 316 -20.70 64.35 -15.74
CA LEU A 316 -19.30 64.74 -15.61
C LEU A 316 -18.70 64.26 -14.28
N GLN A 317 -19.48 64.28 -13.20
CA GLN A 317 -19.07 63.71 -11.92
C GLN A 317 -18.76 62.20 -12.03
N GLN A 318 -19.49 61.44 -12.88
CA GLN A 318 -19.18 60.04 -13.14
C GLN A 318 -17.82 59.86 -13.81
N VAL A 319 -17.48 60.73 -14.77
CA VAL A 319 -16.16 60.71 -15.43
C VAL A 319 -15.04 61.01 -14.44
N PHE A 320 -15.25 61.96 -13.53
CA PHE A 320 -14.27 62.30 -12.50
C PHE A 320 -14.11 61.23 -11.41
N ASN A 321 -15.17 60.46 -11.15
CA ASN A 321 -15.16 59.35 -10.20
C ASN A 321 -14.63 58.03 -10.82
N ASP A 322 -14.28 58.03 -12.10
CA ASP A 322 -13.72 56.86 -12.78
C ASP A 322 -12.30 56.58 -12.28
N THR A 323 -12.19 55.52 -11.47
CA THR A 323 -10.91 55.11 -10.88
C THR A 323 -9.91 54.58 -11.91
N ARG A 324 -10.37 54.02 -13.04
CA ARG A 324 -9.50 53.57 -14.14
C ARG A 324 -8.87 54.77 -14.83
N LEU A 325 -9.71 55.72 -15.21
CA LEU A 325 -9.28 56.96 -15.86
C LEU A 325 -8.31 57.74 -14.96
N ALA A 326 -8.63 57.88 -13.67
CA ALA A 326 -7.75 58.53 -12.70
C ALA A 326 -6.43 57.75 -12.48
N SER A 327 -6.45 56.41 -12.44
CA SER A 327 -5.24 55.61 -12.25
C SER A 327 -4.26 55.72 -13.43
N THR A 328 -4.76 55.61 -14.66
CA THR A 328 -3.94 55.76 -15.88
C THR A 328 -3.38 57.18 -15.99
N PHE A 329 -4.16 58.19 -15.58
CA PHE A 329 -3.70 59.58 -15.48
C PHE A 329 -2.60 59.74 -14.42
N SER A 330 -2.75 59.16 -13.23
CA SER A 330 -1.75 59.26 -12.15
C SER A 330 -0.41 58.61 -12.50
N THR A 331 -0.42 57.52 -13.28
CA THR A 331 0.79 56.80 -13.74
C THR A 331 1.67 57.66 -14.67
N SER A 332 1.16 58.80 -15.16
CA SER A 332 1.89 59.76 -15.99
C SER A 332 2.75 60.76 -15.20
N THR A 333 2.55 60.91 -13.88
CA THR A 333 3.18 61.96 -13.06
C THR A 333 3.59 61.47 -11.66
N THR A 334 4.74 61.92 -11.15
CA THR A 334 5.40 61.29 -9.98
C THR A 334 4.66 61.41 -8.64
N TYR A 335 3.59 62.19 -8.46
CA TYR A 335 2.89 62.27 -7.17
C TYR A 335 1.55 63.01 -7.29
N TYR A 336 0.41 62.32 -7.44
CA TYR A 336 -0.91 62.97 -7.33
C TYR A 336 -2.03 62.03 -6.85
N SER A 337 -2.97 62.60 -6.09
CA SER A 337 -4.20 61.97 -5.62
C SER A 337 -5.35 62.21 -6.63
N SER A 338 -6.45 61.46 -6.50
CA SER A 338 -7.66 61.57 -7.35
C SER A 338 -8.24 62.99 -7.47
N TYR A 339 -7.94 63.89 -6.54
CA TYR A 339 -8.40 65.28 -6.54
C TYR A 339 -7.79 66.14 -7.68
N THR A 340 -6.56 65.84 -8.12
CA THR A 340 -5.84 66.67 -9.13
C THR A 340 -6.19 66.33 -10.58
N PHE A 341 -6.85 65.19 -10.79
CA PHE A 341 -7.38 64.79 -12.10
C PHE A 341 -8.51 65.72 -12.55
N THR A 342 -9.41 66.08 -11.63
CA THR A 342 -10.63 66.87 -11.92
C THR A 342 -10.34 68.30 -12.41
N THR A 343 -9.19 68.87 -12.05
CA THR A 343 -8.83 70.28 -12.33
C THR A 343 -8.00 70.50 -13.60
N ASN A 344 -7.48 69.43 -14.22
CA ASN A 344 -6.50 69.52 -15.31
C ASN A 344 -7.03 69.09 -16.70
N ILE A 345 -8.29 68.67 -16.82
CA ILE A 345 -8.90 68.29 -18.11
C ILE A 345 -9.34 69.54 -18.87
N SER A 346 -9.01 69.62 -20.16
CA SER A 346 -9.47 70.70 -21.04
C SER A 346 -11.00 70.78 -21.11
N LYS A 347 -11.58 71.98 -21.02
CA LYS A 347 -13.04 72.18 -21.17
C LYS A 347 -13.57 71.70 -22.53
N SER A 348 -12.74 71.69 -23.57
CA SER A 348 -13.10 71.15 -24.89
C SER A 348 -13.37 69.65 -24.87
N ALA A 349 -12.87 68.92 -23.86
CA ALA A 349 -13.08 67.49 -23.69
C ALA A 349 -14.40 67.15 -22.99
N TYR A 350 -15.09 68.09 -22.34
CA TYR A 350 -16.26 67.76 -21.52
C TYR A 350 -17.43 67.22 -22.35
N GLU A 351 -17.79 67.88 -23.46
CA GLU A 351 -18.90 67.45 -24.32
C GLU A 351 -18.69 66.05 -24.93
N PRO A 352 -17.54 65.71 -25.55
CA PRO A 352 -17.34 64.36 -26.08
C PRO A 352 -17.27 63.28 -24.99
N LEU A 353 -16.92 63.62 -23.74
CA LEU A 353 -16.92 62.67 -22.62
C LEU A 353 -18.33 62.36 -22.09
N ILE A 354 -19.22 63.36 -22.05
CA ILE A 354 -20.59 63.19 -21.50
C ILE A 354 -21.61 62.77 -22.55
N LYS A 355 -21.41 63.08 -23.84
CA LYS A 355 -22.29 62.71 -24.95
C LYS A 355 -22.72 61.22 -24.91
N PRO A 356 -21.80 60.24 -24.81
CA PRO A 356 -22.19 58.83 -24.72
C PRO A 356 -22.87 58.45 -23.39
N LEU A 357 -22.65 59.21 -22.31
CA LEU A 357 -23.26 58.95 -20.99
C LEU A 357 -24.72 59.42 -20.89
N ARG A 358 -25.18 60.25 -21.84
CA ARG A 358 -26.60 60.65 -21.95
C ARG A 358 -27.48 59.51 -22.47
N LEU A 359 -26.90 58.48 -23.09
CA LEU A 359 -27.61 57.29 -23.59
C LEU A 359 -28.08 56.39 -22.44
N LEU A 360 -29.29 55.85 -22.54
CA LEU A 360 -29.85 54.91 -21.57
C LEU A 360 -29.08 53.57 -21.56
N PRO A 361 -28.69 53.01 -20.41
CA PRO A 361 -28.89 53.55 -19.06
C PRO A 361 -27.91 54.69 -18.75
N GLN A 362 -28.46 55.79 -18.22
CA GLN A 362 -27.66 56.88 -17.69
C GLN A 362 -27.17 56.51 -16.28
N ALA A 363 -25.97 56.99 -15.91
CA ALA A 363 -25.40 56.79 -14.59
C ALA A 363 -26.01 57.73 -13.53
N THR A 364 -27.34 57.74 -13.39
CA THR A 364 -28.05 58.58 -12.40
C THR A 364 -27.62 58.17 -10.99
N GLY A 365 -26.81 59.01 -10.32
CA GLY A 365 -26.22 58.70 -9.02
C GLY A 365 -24.72 58.38 -9.03
N GLY A 366 -24.01 58.63 -10.14
CA GLY A 366 -22.56 58.47 -10.21
C GLY A 366 -22.12 57.01 -10.37
N GLY A 367 -22.89 56.23 -11.14
CA GLY A 367 -22.50 54.87 -11.58
C GLY A 367 -22.16 53.92 -10.43
N LEU A 368 -22.77 54.13 -9.26
CA LEU A 368 -22.47 53.36 -8.06
C LEU A 368 -23.04 51.94 -8.22
N VAL A 369 -22.18 50.97 -8.04
CA VAL A 369 -22.49 49.55 -8.02
C VAL A 369 -22.40 49.07 -6.57
N PHE A 370 -23.43 48.34 -6.16
CA PHE A 370 -23.55 47.72 -4.85
C PHE A 370 -23.71 46.20 -5.04
N PRO A 371 -23.18 45.36 -4.15
CA PRO A 371 -23.48 43.92 -4.14
C PRO A 371 -24.97 43.68 -3.79
N PHE A 372 -25.39 42.44 -3.54
CA PHE A 372 -26.66 42.19 -2.83
C PHE A 372 -26.41 42.01 -1.33
N PRO A 373 -27.34 42.43 -0.44
CA PRO A 373 -27.22 42.17 0.99
C PRO A 373 -27.29 40.66 1.27
N VAL A 374 -26.54 40.19 2.27
CA VAL A 374 -26.51 38.78 2.68
C VAL A 374 -27.26 38.55 3.99
N MET A 375 -27.81 37.34 4.15
CA MET A 375 -28.41 36.89 5.40
C MET A 375 -27.33 36.67 6.47
N GLY A 376 -27.68 36.83 7.75
CA GLY A 376 -26.74 36.60 8.85
C GLY A 376 -26.31 35.13 8.95
N PHE A 377 -25.06 34.90 9.33
CA PHE A 377 -24.45 33.56 9.41
C PHE A 377 -23.33 33.52 10.46
N THR A 378 -23.00 32.32 10.92
CA THR A 378 -21.90 32.08 11.87
C THR A 378 -20.67 31.54 11.14
N VAL A 379 -19.51 32.09 11.44
CA VAL A 379 -18.23 31.63 10.89
C VAL A 379 -17.34 31.14 12.01
N SER A 380 -16.69 30.00 11.82
CA SER A 380 -15.68 29.47 12.73
C SER A 380 -14.27 29.65 12.13
N PRO A 381 -13.48 30.65 12.59
CA PRO A 381 -12.15 30.94 12.05
C PRO A 381 -11.13 29.81 12.29
N PHE A 382 -11.42 28.91 13.24
CA PHE A 382 -10.56 27.78 13.57
C PHE A 382 -10.23 26.92 12.35
N PHE A 383 -11.23 26.55 11.55
CA PHE A 383 -11.05 25.66 10.40
C PHE A 383 -10.21 26.29 9.29
N GLU A 384 -10.30 27.60 9.10
CA GLU A 384 -9.45 28.34 8.16
C GLU A 384 -7.98 28.35 8.63
N ALA A 385 -7.75 28.53 9.94
CA ALA A 385 -6.41 28.56 10.51
C ALA A 385 -5.68 27.21 10.38
N VAL A 386 -6.42 26.09 10.37
CA VAL A 386 -5.85 24.74 10.30
C VAL A 386 -5.93 24.08 8.93
N ASP A 387 -6.53 24.70 7.90
CA ASP A 387 -6.84 24.07 6.59
C ASP A 387 -5.65 23.27 5.99
N TYR A 388 -4.42 23.79 6.09
CA TYR A 388 -3.22 23.13 5.57
C TYR A 388 -2.71 21.94 6.41
N ILE A 389 -2.95 21.94 7.72
CA ILE A 389 -2.44 20.90 8.65
C ILE A 389 -3.54 19.93 9.10
N PHE A 390 -4.80 20.23 8.79
CA PHE A 390 -5.94 19.49 9.33
C PHE A 390 -5.92 18.03 8.87
N GLY A 391 -5.75 17.78 7.57
CA GLY A 391 -5.69 16.43 7.01
C GLY A 391 -4.56 15.56 7.58
N ILE A 392 -3.36 16.13 7.78
CA ILE A 392 -2.21 15.36 8.29
C ILE A 392 -2.41 14.93 9.75
N VAL A 393 -3.06 15.74 10.58
CA VAL A 393 -3.33 15.38 11.99
C VAL A 393 -4.18 14.11 12.07
N PHE A 394 -5.21 14.00 11.21
CA PHE A 394 -6.01 12.78 11.13
C PHE A 394 -5.20 11.59 10.63
N VAL A 395 -4.38 11.75 9.58
CA VAL A 395 -3.51 10.67 9.08
C VAL A 395 -2.56 10.16 10.17
N LEU A 396 -1.88 11.07 10.87
CA LEU A 396 -0.95 10.74 11.96
C LEU A 396 -1.64 9.98 13.10
N SER A 397 -2.90 10.31 13.39
CA SER A 397 -3.67 9.69 14.46
C SER A 397 -3.87 8.18 14.27
N TYR A 398 -3.92 7.71 13.02
CA TYR A 398 -4.14 6.30 12.67
C TYR A 398 -2.85 5.50 12.45
N ILE A 399 -1.67 6.13 12.46
CA ILE A 399 -0.39 5.43 12.23
C ILE A 399 -0.14 4.35 13.28
N GLN A 400 -0.41 4.65 14.55
CA GLN A 400 -0.22 3.68 15.62
C GLN A 400 -1.14 2.46 15.46
N CYS A 401 -2.39 2.70 15.03
CA CYS A 401 -3.34 1.65 14.74
C CYS A 401 -2.87 0.76 13.57
N LEU A 402 -2.44 1.38 12.47
CA LEU A 402 -1.89 0.70 11.30
C LEU A 402 -0.69 -0.19 11.66
N SER A 403 0.27 0.37 12.41
CA SER A 403 1.46 -0.36 12.85
C SER A 403 1.10 -1.59 13.69
N ALA A 404 0.13 -1.46 14.60
CA ALA A 404 -0.30 -2.57 15.45
C ALA A 404 -0.98 -3.70 14.66
N ILE A 405 -1.80 -3.37 13.66
CA ILE A 405 -2.44 -4.37 12.78
C ILE A 405 -1.36 -5.09 11.96
N LEU A 406 -0.41 -4.36 11.38
CA LEU A 406 0.70 -4.94 10.60
C LEU A 406 1.55 -5.90 11.43
N VAL A 407 1.95 -5.50 12.63
CA VAL A 407 2.74 -6.35 13.53
C VAL A 407 1.95 -7.62 13.89
N ALA A 408 0.65 -7.51 14.18
CA ALA A 408 -0.17 -8.68 14.51
C ALA A 408 -0.24 -9.68 13.35
N LEU A 409 -0.55 -9.22 12.12
CA LEU A 409 -0.67 -10.09 10.95
C LEU A 409 0.67 -10.70 10.51
N ILE A 410 1.76 -9.93 10.57
CA ILE A 410 3.08 -10.40 10.11
C ILE A 410 3.77 -11.25 11.17
N SER A 411 3.58 -10.98 12.47
CA SER A 411 4.21 -11.78 13.54
C SER A 411 3.78 -13.25 13.53
N GLU A 412 2.54 -13.57 13.12
CA GLU A 412 2.11 -14.96 12.95
C GLU A 412 2.79 -15.67 11.78
N LYS A 413 3.19 -14.92 10.75
CA LYS A 413 4.02 -15.44 9.64
C LYS A 413 5.46 -15.61 10.10
N GLU A 414 6.01 -14.61 10.78
CA GLU A 414 7.40 -14.61 11.26
C GLU A 414 7.66 -15.76 12.25
N THR A 415 6.71 -16.02 13.16
CA THR A 415 6.80 -17.12 14.15
C THR A 415 6.46 -18.49 13.57
N LYS A 416 6.02 -18.58 12.30
CA LYS A 416 5.53 -19.80 11.64
C LYS A 416 4.31 -20.45 12.31
N THR A 417 3.68 -19.79 13.28
CA THR A 417 2.45 -20.28 13.95
C THR A 417 1.31 -20.46 12.96
N ARG A 418 1.22 -19.58 11.95
CA ARG A 418 0.27 -19.72 10.85
C ARG A 418 0.44 -21.04 10.08
N GLU A 419 1.67 -21.47 9.80
CA GLU A 419 1.91 -22.70 9.05
C GLU A 419 1.60 -23.93 9.90
N LEU A 420 1.95 -23.92 11.20
CA LEU A 420 1.56 -24.99 12.13
C LEU A 420 0.03 -25.16 12.19
N LEU A 421 -0.73 -24.06 12.24
CA LEU A 421 -2.20 -24.12 12.20
C LEU A 421 -2.73 -24.76 10.90
N LYS A 422 -2.12 -24.48 9.75
CA LYS A 422 -2.51 -25.09 8.47
C LYS A 422 -2.22 -26.59 8.43
N ILE A 423 -1.10 -27.02 9.01
CA ILE A 423 -0.73 -28.44 9.13
C ILE A 423 -1.74 -29.19 10.02
N LEU A 424 -2.29 -28.53 11.04
CA LEU A 424 -3.36 -29.08 11.88
C LEU A 424 -4.76 -29.00 11.23
N GLY A 425 -4.84 -28.62 9.96
CA GLY A 425 -6.09 -28.61 9.19
C GLY A 425 -6.93 -27.33 9.33
N VAL A 426 -6.41 -26.26 9.92
CA VAL A 426 -7.11 -24.97 9.98
C VAL A 426 -7.03 -24.28 8.62
N PRO A 427 -8.17 -23.87 8.00
CA PRO A 427 -8.14 -23.19 6.71
C PRO A 427 -7.62 -21.75 6.82
N ASP A 428 -6.85 -21.30 5.82
CA ASP A 428 -6.30 -19.94 5.75
C ASP A 428 -7.35 -18.84 5.95
N VAL A 429 -8.55 -19.03 5.39
CA VAL A 429 -9.67 -18.08 5.50
C VAL A 429 -10.10 -17.89 6.96
N ALA A 430 -10.06 -18.95 7.78
CA ALA A 430 -10.40 -18.83 9.21
C ALA A 430 -9.33 -18.08 9.99
N ILE A 431 -8.05 -18.24 9.63
CA ILE A 431 -6.92 -17.54 10.26
C ILE A 431 -7.03 -16.04 10.00
N VAL A 432 -7.09 -15.64 8.72
CA VAL A 432 -7.21 -14.23 8.33
C VAL A 432 -8.53 -13.64 8.82
N GLY A 433 -9.64 -14.35 8.62
CA GLY A 433 -10.97 -13.93 9.05
C GLY A 433 -11.06 -13.68 10.56
N SER A 434 -10.36 -14.47 11.39
CA SER A 434 -10.32 -14.25 12.84
C SER A 434 -9.70 -12.90 13.21
N TRP A 435 -8.63 -12.48 12.53
CA TRP A 435 -8.01 -11.17 12.74
C TRP A 435 -8.87 -10.04 12.17
N TYR A 436 -9.46 -10.25 11.00
CA TYR A 436 -10.38 -9.29 10.38
C TYR A 436 -11.56 -8.96 11.27
N ILE A 437 -12.18 -9.99 11.88
CA ILE A 437 -13.29 -9.81 12.83
C ILE A 437 -12.80 -9.15 14.12
N THR A 438 -11.64 -9.57 14.66
CA THR A 438 -11.13 -9.01 15.91
C THR A 438 -10.86 -7.50 15.78
N TYR A 439 -10.09 -7.10 14.75
CA TYR A 439 -9.82 -5.69 14.49
C TYR A 439 -11.05 -4.94 13.98
N GLY A 440 -11.91 -5.56 13.18
CA GLY A 440 -13.17 -4.98 12.74
C GLY A 440 -14.07 -4.58 13.90
N VAL A 441 -14.27 -5.45 14.90
CA VAL A 441 -15.06 -5.10 16.09
C VAL A 441 -14.41 -3.99 16.91
N MET A 442 -13.09 -4.04 17.12
CA MET A 442 -12.37 -3.00 17.86
C MET A 442 -12.47 -1.63 17.15
N LEU A 443 -12.29 -1.61 15.83
CA LEU A 443 -12.37 -0.40 15.02
C LEU A 443 -13.81 0.13 14.86
N PHE A 444 -14.80 -0.76 14.91
CA PHE A 444 -16.21 -0.37 14.91
C PHE A 444 -16.58 0.40 16.19
N VAL A 445 -16.18 -0.13 17.34
CA VAL A 445 -16.38 0.57 18.63
C VAL A 445 -15.59 1.87 18.66
N ALA A 446 -14.35 1.85 18.17
CA ALA A 446 -13.50 3.05 18.07
C ALA A 446 -14.15 4.15 17.23
N SER A 447 -14.62 3.82 16.02
CA SER A 447 -15.26 4.78 15.09
C SER A 447 -16.59 5.31 15.63
N LEU A 448 -17.36 4.50 16.38
CA LEU A 448 -18.58 4.95 17.03
C LEU A 448 -18.29 6.01 18.11
N VAL A 449 -17.31 5.76 18.98
CA VAL A 449 -16.89 6.75 20.00
C VAL A 449 -16.29 7.98 19.33
N GLN A 450 -15.47 7.78 18.30
CA GLN A 450 -14.84 8.85 17.54
C GLN A 450 -15.86 9.77 16.88
N ALA A 451 -16.92 9.23 16.28
CA ALA A 451 -17.99 10.02 15.67
C ALA A 451 -18.79 10.83 16.69
N GLY A 452 -19.07 10.25 17.86
CA GLY A 452 -19.73 10.95 18.96
C GLY A 452 -18.90 12.13 19.47
N VAL A 453 -17.60 11.91 19.72
CA VAL A 453 -16.66 12.98 20.14
C VAL A 453 -16.49 14.02 19.03
N ALA A 454 -16.36 13.60 17.78
CA ALA A 454 -16.20 14.49 16.64
C ALA A 454 -17.41 15.42 16.49
N SER A 455 -18.64 14.90 16.61
CA SER A 455 -19.85 15.72 16.53
C SER A 455 -20.04 16.65 17.74
N ALA A 456 -19.61 16.22 18.93
CA ALA A 456 -19.79 17.01 20.15
C ALA A 456 -18.80 18.17 20.29
N VAL A 457 -17.56 18.01 19.81
CA VAL A 457 -16.47 18.97 20.09
C VAL A 457 -15.95 19.67 18.83
N LEU A 458 -15.96 19.00 17.68
CA LEU A 458 -15.33 19.53 16.46
C LEU A 458 -16.36 19.94 15.40
N PHE A 459 -17.22 19.02 14.96
CA PHE A 459 -18.20 19.18 13.89
C PHE A 459 -19.63 19.21 14.44
N ASN A 460 -20.01 20.34 15.04
CA ASN A 460 -21.27 20.51 15.75
C ASN A 460 -22.49 20.49 14.81
N HIS A 461 -22.32 20.95 13.57
CA HIS A 461 -23.40 21.06 12.58
C HIS A 461 -23.50 19.84 11.66
N SER A 462 -22.51 18.94 11.70
CA SER A 462 -22.48 17.74 10.85
C SER A 462 -23.20 16.55 11.48
N SER A 463 -23.81 15.70 10.66
CA SER A 463 -24.57 14.55 11.16
C SER A 463 -23.67 13.45 11.72
N VAL A 464 -23.98 12.97 12.94
CA VAL A 464 -23.24 11.91 13.64
C VAL A 464 -23.15 10.63 12.82
N VAL A 465 -24.21 10.28 12.09
CA VAL A 465 -24.28 9.05 11.29
C VAL A 465 -23.31 9.09 10.11
N LEU A 466 -23.21 10.22 9.39
CA LEU A 466 -22.25 10.36 8.29
C LEU A 466 -20.80 10.38 8.81
N LEU A 467 -20.55 11.02 9.95
CA LEU A 467 -19.24 10.99 10.61
C LEU A 467 -18.85 9.56 11.01
N PHE A 468 -19.79 8.80 11.56
CA PHE A 468 -19.58 7.39 11.90
C PHE A 468 -19.25 6.55 10.67
N LEU A 469 -20.06 6.66 9.60
CA LEU A 469 -19.80 5.92 8.36
C LEU A 469 -18.44 6.29 7.76
N PHE A 470 -18.05 7.56 7.79
CA PHE A 470 -16.78 8.03 7.29
C PHE A 470 -15.58 7.43 8.03
N PHE A 471 -15.55 7.53 9.37
CA PHE A 471 -14.46 6.96 10.17
C PHE A 471 -14.43 5.43 10.16
N TRP A 472 -15.61 4.79 10.11
CA TRP A 472 -15.72 3.34 10.02
C TRP A 472 -15.20 2.78 8.69
N LEU A 473 -15.61 3.38 7.56
CA LEU A 473 -15.13 2.97 6.23
C LEU A 473 -13.64 3.22 6.07
N PHE A 474 -13.13 4.35 6.59
CA PHE A 474 -11.70 4.59 6.62
C PHE A 474 -10.95 3.52 7.43
N SER A 475 -11.47 3.14 8.60
CA SER A 475 -10.88 2.07 9.43
C SER A 475 -10.91 0.70 8.72
N CYS A 476 -11.96 0.40 7.96
CA CYS A 476 -12.04 -0.80 7.13
C CYS A 476 -10.99 -0.80 6.02
N SER A 477 -10.81 0.33 5.35
CA SER A 477 -9.79 0.50 4.32
C SER A 477 -8.38 0.36 4.91
N LEU A 478 -8.14 0.91 6.10
CA LEU A 478 -6.87 0.78 6.82
C LEU A 478 -6.54 -0.69 7.14
N LEU A 479 -7.53 -1.45 7.60
CA LEU A 479 -7.40 -2.89 7.86
C LEU A 479 -7.11 -3.68 6.57
N ALA A 480 -7.77 -3.32 5.46
CA ALA A 480 -7.56 -3.94 4.16
C ALA A 480 -6.16 -3.64 3.59
N TYR A 481 -5.70 -2.39 3.69
CA TYR A 481 -4.34 -1.98 3.35
C TYR A 481 -3.30 -2.74 4.17
N ALA A 482 -3.51 -2.85 5.49
CA ALA A 482 -2.60 -3.60 6.36
C ALA A 482 -2.53 -5.10 5.98
N TYR A 483 -3.66 -5.70 5.59
CA TYR A 483 -3.68 -7.07 5.09
C TYR A 483 -2.91 -7.23 3.78
N MET A 484 -3.10 -6.31 2.82
CA MET A 484 -2.36 -6.28 1.57
C MET A 484 -0.84 -6.21 1.81
N VAL A 485 -0.39 -5.28 2.65
CA VAL A 485 1.03 -5.13 3.00
C VAL A 485 1.56 -6.38 3.72
N SER A 486 0.76 -6.99 4.61
CA SER A 486 1.14 -8.22 5.31
C SER A 486 1.37 -9.41 4.37
N ALA A 487 0.84 -9.39 3.14
CA ALA A 487 1.08 -10.42 2.13
C ALA A 487 2.49 -10.35 1.53
N ILE A 488 3.10 -9.16 1.50
CA ILE A 488 4.40 -8.89 0.87
C ILE A 488 5.56 -9.16 1.84
N PHE A 489 5.38 -8.88 3.12
CA PHE A 489 6.46 -8.92 4.11
C PHE A 489 6.40 -10.15 5.03
N SER A 490 7.56 -10.77 5.26
CA SER A 490 7.74 -11.90 6.18
C SER A 490 8.22 -11.51 7.58
N LYS A 491 8.81 -10.32 7.75
CA LYS A 491 9.35 -9.80 9.02
C LYS A 491 8.50 -8.67 9.57
N ALA A 492 8.05 -8.80 10.83
CA ALA A 492 7.04 -7.91 11.40
C ALA A 492 7.52 -6.46 11.54
N LYS A 493 8.75 -6.25 12.02
CA LYS A 493 9.31 -4.90 12.20
C LYS A 493 9.48 -4.17 10.86
N VAL A 494 10.08 -4.84 9.88
CA VAL A 494 10.34 -4.26 8.54
C VAL A 494 9.03 -3.95 7.83
N GLY A 495 8.07 -4.88 7.85
CA GLY A 495 6.76 -4.67 7.23
C GLY A 495 5.93 -3.58 7.92
N ALA A 496 6.04 -3.43 9.23
CA ALA A 496 5.39 -2.32 9.94
C ALA A 496 5.97 -0.96 9.53
N TYR A 497 7.30 -0.79 9.52
CA TYR A 497 7.93 0.47 9.14
C TYR A 497 7.69 0.82 7.66
N LEU A 498 7.91 -0.13 6.75
CA LEU A 498 7.69 0.11 5.32
C LEU A 498 6.21 0.30 4.98
N GLY A 499 5.31 -0.39 5.68
CA GLY A 499 3.87 -0.21 5.54
C GLY A 499 3.42 1.20 5.96
N VAL A 500 3.96 1.73 7.06
CA VAL A 500 3.69 3.11 7.50
C VAL A 500 4.30 4.14 6.54
N ILE A 501 5.54 3.92 6.08
CA ILE A 501 6.18 4.79 5.08
C ILE A 501 5.36 4.81 3.78
N GLY A 502 4.93 3.66 3.28
CA GLY A 502 4.07 3.56 2.11
C GLY A 502 2.76 4.33 2.28
N PHE A 503 2.16 4.26 3.47
CA PHE A 503 0.94 5.00 3.80
C PHE A 503 1.15 6.52 3.85
N LEU A 504 2.30 6.98 4.38
CA LEU A 504 2.68 8.40 4.37
C LEU A 504 3.00 8.91 2.95
N LEU A 505 3.63 8.10 2.10
CA LEU A 505 3.87 8.44 0.70
C LEU A 505 2.56 8.61 -0.08
N MET A 506 1.57 7.75 0.18
CA MET A 506 0.22 7.93 -0.37
C MET A 506 -0.41 9.24 0.08
N TYR A 507 -0.21 9.65 1.34
CA TYR A 507 -0.67 10.96 1.83
C TYR A 507 -0.02 12.13 1.07
N VAL A 508 1.27 12.07 0.75
CA VAL A 508 1.97 13.15 0.02
C VAL A 508 1.30 13.45 -1.32
N VAL A 509 0.71 12.46 -1.98
CA VAL A 509 -0.06 12.65 -3.22
C VAL A 509 -1.21 13.65 -3.04
N SER A 510 -1.85 13.70 -1.87
CA SER A 510 -2.93 14.66 -1.58
C SER A 510 -2.47 16.12 -1.64
N THR A 511 -1.23 16.40 -1.26
CA THR A 511 -0.66 17.76 -1.25
C THR A 511 -0.37 18.31 -2.64
N ALA A 512 -0.31 17.46 -3.66
CA ALA A 512 -0.13 17.88 -5.05
C ALA A 512 -1.40 18.50 -5.67
N PHE A 513 -2.56 18.33 -5.04
CA PHE A 513 -3.84 18.81 -5.54
C PHE A 513 -4.28 20.10 -4.85
N THR A 514 -4.59 21.12 -5.64
CA THR A 514 -5.11 22.40 -5.17
C THR A 514 -6.63 22.50 -5.37
N ASN A 515 -7.25 23.56 -4.85
CA ASN A 515 -8.68 23.83 -5.02
C ASN A 515 -9.10 23.94 -6.50
N GLU A 516 -8.19 24.33 -7.39
CA GLU A 516 -8.43 24.49 -8.83
C GLU A 516 -8.31 23.20 -9.65
N SER A 517 -7.83 22.11 -9.05
CA SER A 517 -7.71 20.84 -9.76
C SER A 517 -9.08 20.23 -10.09
N THR A 518 -9.15 19.55 -11.25
CA THR A 518 -10.41 18.98 -11.76
C THR A 518 -10.98 17.91 -10.82
N ALA A 519 -12.31 17.83 -10.75
CA ALA A 519 -13.01 16.82 -9.95
C ALA A 519 -12.55 15.39 -10.31
N ALA A 520 -12.39 15.09 -11.60
CA ALA A 520 -11.94 13.79 -12.08
C ALA A 520 -10.54 13.42 -11.54
N SER A 521 -9.60 14.38 -11.53
CA SER A 521 -8.26 14.14 -10.99
C SER A 521 -8.26 13.89 -9.47
N LYS A 522 -9.15 14.56 -8.72
CA LYS A 522 -9.33 14.32 -7.27
C LYS A 522 -9.97 12.96 -7.00
N VAL A 523 -10.95 12.55 -7.81
CA VAL A 523 -11.60 11.22 -7.74
C VAL A 523 -10.58 10.11 -7.99
N LEU A 524 -9.71 10.27 -8.99
CA LEU A 524 -8.67 9.27 -9.27
C LEU A 524 -7.64 9.18 -8.14
N ALA A 525 -7.22 10.31 -7.60
CA ALA A 525 -6.26 10.36 -6.50
C ALA A 525 -6.82 9.78 -5.19
N SER A 526 -8.14 9.87 -4.98
CA SER A 526 -8.82 9.33 -3.80
C SER A 526 -9.02 7.81 -3.82
N LEU A 527 -8.55 7.10 -4.87
CA LEU A 527 -8.33 5.64 -4.82
C LEU A 527 -7.16 5.25 -3.89
N LEU A 528 -6.38 6.24 -3.43
CA LEU A 528 -5.44 6.07 -2.34
C LEU A 528 -6.14 6.44 -1.03
N SER A 529 -6.30 5.48 -0.13
CA SER A 529 -7.11 5.67 1.08
C SER A 529 -6.74 6.89 1.96
N PRO A 530 -5.46 7.25 2.17
CA PRO A 530 -5.12 8.50 2.88
C PRO A 530 -5.59 9.77 2.17
N VAL A 531 -5.61 9.77 0.84
CA VAL A 531 -6.05 10.92 0.04
C VAL A 531 -7.56 11.11 0.18
N ALA A 532 -8.34 10.01 0.14
CA ALA A 532 -9.78 10.05 0.40
C ALA A 532 -10.11 10.60 1.79
N LEU A 533 -9.33 10.23 2.82
CA LEU A 533 -9.47 10.78 4.17
C LEU A 533 -9.23 12.29 4.19
N VAL A 534 -8.11 12.76 3.62
CA VAL A 534 -7.75 14.18 3.61
C VAL A 534 -8.80 15.01 2.88
N PHE A 535 -9.22 14.60 1.69
CA PHE A 535 -10.24 15.34 0.95
C PHE A 535 -11.60 15.30 1.65
N GLY A 536 -11.98 14.18 2.29
CA GLY A 536 -13.20 14.09 3.09
C GLY A 536 -13.18 15.00 4.33
N VAL A 537 -12.06 15.04 5.05
CA VAL A 537 -11.87 15.90 6.23
C VAL A 537 -11.83 17.38 5.86
N ASN A 538 -11.19 17.75 4.74
CA ASN A 538 -11.18 19.12 4.25
C ASN A 538 -12.57 19.59 3.80
N ASN A 539 -13.37 18.68 3.23
CA ASN A 539 -14.77 18.94 2.85
C ASN A 539 -15.67 19.13 4.10
N LEU A 540 -15.47 18.31 5.14
CA LEU A 540 -16.09 18.49 6.46
C LEU A 540 -15.72 19.84 7.09
N ALA A 541 -14.42 20.17 7.11
CA ALA A 541 -13.93 21.44 7.64
C ALA A 541 -14.56 22.64 6.92
N ALA A 542 -14.55 22.63 5.58
CA ALA A 542 -15.10 23.72 4.77
C ALA A 542 -16.62 23.93 5.00
N SER A 543 -17.37 22.84 5.17
CA SER A 543 -18.81 22.90 5.48
C SER A 543 -19.09 23.43 6.89
N GLU A 544 -18.22 23.10 7.84
CA GLU A 544 -18.33 23.53 9.23
C GLU A 544 -17.89 24.98 9.44
N THR A 545 -16.94 25.49 8.63
CA THR A 545 -16.51 26.91 8.66
C THR A 545 -17.69 27.87 8.60
N ASN A 546 -18.70 27.57 7.77
CA ASN A 546 -19.87 28.43 7.56
C ASN A 546 -21.11 28.00 8.37
N GLY A 547 -20.97 27.09 9.33
CA GLY A 547 -22.06 26.64 10.20
C GLY A 547 -23.15 25.80 9.51
N VAL A 548 -22.89 25.28 8.31
CA VAL A 548 -23.84 24.42 7.57
C VAL A 548 -23.64 22.94 7.95
N GLY A 549 -22.38 22.51 8.08
CA GLY A 549 -22.02 21.11 8.33
C GLY A 549 -22.40 20.17 7.18
N ILE A 550 -22.07 18.88 7.30
CA ILE A 550 -22.47 17.84 6.33
C ILE A 550 -23.69 17.07 6.85
N THR A 551 -24.81 17.19 6.14
CA THR A 551 -26.07 16.49 6.37
C THR A 551 -26.41 15.59 5.18
N PHE A 552 -27.48 14.79 5.28
CA PHE A 552 -27.90 13.92 4.18
C PHE A 552 -28.35 14.70 2.93
N ASP A 553 -28.78 15.95 3.10
CA ASP A 553 -29.27 16.79 2.00
C ASP A 553 -28.11 17.32 1.13
N ASN A 554 -27.00 17.70 1.75
CA ASN A 554 -25.87 18.32 1.07
C ASN A 554 -24.68 17.37 0.79
N VAL A 555 -24.78 16.09 1.15
CA VAL A 555 -23.69 15.09 1.02
C VAL A 555 -23.18 14.91 -0.43
N ASN A 556 -24.05 15.18 -1.41
CA ASN A 556 -23.77 15.07 -2.84
C ASN A 556 -23.37 16.39 -3.51
N GLU A 557 -23.36 17.49 -2.75
CA GLU A 557 -22.92 18.79 -3.25
C GLU A 557 -21.40 18.81 -3.40
N SER A 558 -20.91 19.52 -4.41
CA SER A 558 -19.48 19.65 -4.65
C SER A 558 -18.95 20.85 -3.88
N ILE A 559 -18.01 20.60 -2.98
CA ILE A 559 -17.31 21.63 -2.20
C ILE A 559 -15.83 21.54 -2.57
N LYS A 560 -15.23 22.67 -2.98
CA LYS A 560 -13.85 22.72 -3.52
C LYS A 560 -13.62 21.64 -4.62
N SER A 561 -14.56 21.50 -5.56
CA SER A 561 -14.50 20.51 -6.67
C SER A 561 -14.45 19.04 -6.25
N TYR A 562 -14.92 18.71 -5.04
CA TYR A 562 -14.98 17.34 -4.52
C TYR A 562 -16.28 17.11 -3.74
N LYS A 563 -16.83 15.88 -3.80
CA LYS A 563 -18.08 15.51 -3.12
C LYS A 563 -17.79 14.61 -1.92
N PHE A 564 -18.45 14.84 -0.80
CA PHE A 564 -18.26 13.98 0.38
C PHE A 564 -18.73 12.54 0.15
N SER A 565 -19.82 12.36 -0.59
CA SER A 565 -20.31 11.02 -0.98
C SER A 565 -19.28 10.23 -1.80
N THR A 566 -18.47 10.90 -2.61
CA THR A 566 -17.37 10.25 -3.36
C THR A 566 -16.31 9.70 -2.41
N ALA A 567 -15.97 10.41 -1.34
CA ALA A 567 -15.06 9.88 -0.32
C ALA A 567 -15.60 8.60 0.34
N LEU A 568 -16.89 8.58 0.69
CA LEU A 568 -17.52 7.40 1.31
C LEU A 568 -17.49 6.18 0.37
N VAL A 569 -17.86 6.39 -0.90
CA VAL A 569 -17.87 5.31 -1.90
C VAL A 569 -16.45 4.82 -2.19
N LEU A 570 -15.47 5.72 -2.34
CA LEU A 570 -14.09 5.32 -2.62
C LEU A 570 -13.44 4.62 -1.43
N LEU A 571 -13.71 5.01 -0.18
CA LEU A 571 -13.22 4.26 0.98
C LEU A 571 -13.80 2.84 1.06
N LEU A 572 -15.06 2.65 0.63
CA LEU A 572 -15.66 1.32 0.50
C LEU A 572 -14.97 0.52 -0.62
N VAL A 573 -14.73 1.16 -1.77
CA VAL A 573 -14.02 0.53 -2.91
C VAL A 573 -12.61 0.14 -2.52
N ASP A 574 -11.84 1.03 -1.88
CA ASP A 574 -10.48 0.77 -1.39
C ASP A 574 -10.44 -0.42 -0.43
N SER A 575 -11.43 -0.51 0.47
CA SER A 575 -11.57 -1.65 1.38
C SER A 575 -11.66 -2.97 0.61
N VAL A 576 -12.48 -3.03 -0.44
CA VAL A 576 -12.62 -4.23 -1.28
C VAL A 576 -11.36 -4.48 -2.11
N VAL A 577 -10.84 -3.45 -2.77
CA VAL A 577 -9.67 -3.54 -3.67
C VAL A 577 -8.44 -4.02 -2.91
N TYR A 578 -8.13 -3.44 -1.75
CA TYR A 578 -6.98 -3.87 -0.96
C TYR A 578 -7.16 -5.27 -0.38
N THR A 579 -8.38 -5.68 0.01
CA THR A 579 -8.63 -7.07 0.44
C THR A 579 -8.41 -8.06 -0.70
N VAL A 580 -8.95 -7.77 -1.89
CA VAL A 580 -8.77 -8.63 -3.08
C VAL A 580 -7.30 -8.68 -3.48
N LEU A 581 -6.61 -7.54 -3.49
CA LEU A 581 -5.19 -7.47 -3.79
C LEU A 581 -4.36 -8.23 -2.75
N GLY A 582 -4.71 -8.16 -1.47
CA GLY A 582 -4.11 -8.96 -0.41
C GLY A 582 -4.31 -10.46 -0.61
N LEU A 583 -5.52 -10.91 -0.97
CA LEU A 583 -5.83 -12.31 -1.28
C LEU A 583 -5.07 -12.83 -2.51
N TYR A 584 -4.84 -11.96 -3.49
CA TYR A 584 -4.06 -12.25 -4.69
C TYR A 584 -2.57 -12.34 -4.37
N LEU A 585 -2.01 -11.31 -3.74
CA LEU A 585 -0.59 -11.26 -3.35
C LEU A 585 -0.21 -12.41 -2.42
N GLU A 586 -1.12 -12.81 -1.53
CA GLU A 586 -0.87 -13.93 -0.62
C GLU A 586 -0.69 -15.28 -1.35
N ARG A 587 -1.19 -15.43 -2.58
CA ARG A 587 -0.97 -16.64 -3.40
C ARG A 587 0.22 -16.53 -4.35
N VAL A 588 0.53 -15.32 -4.81
CA VAL A 588 1.56 -15.07 -5.84
C VAL A 588 2.94 -14.80 -5.24
N VAL A 589 3.02 -14.13 -4.09
CA VAL A 589 4.30 -13.77 -3.47
C VAL A 589 5.01 -15.04 -3.00
N PRO A 590 6.28 -15.27 -3.42
CA PRO A 590 7.12 -16.38 -2.97
C PRO A 590 7.18 -16.44 -1.44
N LYS A 591 6.86 -17.60 -0.86
CA LYS A 591 6.98 -17.85 0.57
C LYS A 591 8.03 -18.93 0.81
N ASP A 592 8.66 -18.87 1.98
CA ASP A 592 9.60 -19.91 2.42
C ASP A 592 8.94 -21.30 2.53
N TYR A 593 7.61 -21.34 2.74
CA TYR A 593 6.81 -22.56 2.88
C TYR A 593 5.42 -22.37 2.25
N GLY A 594 4.82 -23.47 1.75
CA GLY A 594 3.56 -23.47 1.02
C GLY A 594 3.73 -23.38 -0.51
N VAL A 595 2.69 -23.80 -1.22
CA VAL A 595 2.68 -23.80 -2.70
C VAL A 595 2.30 -22.39 -3.17
N THR A 596 3.20 -21.74 -3.91
CA THR A 596 2.95 -20.46 -4.56
C THR A 596 2.43 -20.67 -5.97
N GLU A 597 1.38 -19.95 -6.32
CA GLU A 597 0.76 -20.01 -7.64
C GLU A 597 1.45 -19.03 -8.60
N ALA A 598 1.42 -19.33 -9.90
CA ALA A 598 1.93 -18.40 -10.91
C ALA A 598 1.08 -17.11 -10.95
N TRP A 599 1.69 -15.96 -11.27
CA TRP A 599 0.98 -14.67 -11.30
C TRP A 599 -0.28 -14.63 -12.19
N TYR A 600 -0.31 -15.41 -13.27
CA TYR A 600 -1.46 -15.52 -14.18
C TYR A 600 -2.49 -16.59 -13.77
N PHE A 601 -2.39 -17.18 -12.57
CA PHE A 601 -3.34 -18.22 -12.12
C PHE A 601 -4.82 -17.78 -12.20
N PRO A 602 -5.22 -16.51 -11.96
CA PRO A 602 -6.63 -16.13 -12.06
C PRO A 602 -7.14 -16.07 -13.51
N VAL A 603 -6.26 -16.09 -14.50
CA VAL A 603 -6.61 -16.06 -15.93
C VAL A 603 -6.47 -17.46 -16.54
N SER A 604 -5.84 -18.40 -15.82
CA SER A 604 -5.67 -19.76 -16.33
C SER A 604 -7.02 -20.51 -16.35
N PRO A 605 -7.36 -21.17 -17.47
CA PRO A 605 -8.58 -21.98 -17.56
C PRO A 605 -8.60 -23.10 -16.51
N SER A 606 -7.44 -23.58 -16.04
CA SER A 606 -7.31 -24.63 -15.03
C SER A 606 -7.76 -24.19 -13.62
N TYR A 607 -7.69 -22.89 -13.30
CA TYR A 607 -8.17 -22.36 -12.02
C TYR A 607 -9.70 -22.33 -11.95
N TRP A 608 -10.36 -21.87 -13.01
CA TRP A 608 -11.82 -21.78 -13.10
C TRP A 608 -12.47 -23.12 -13.47
N ARG A 609 -11.83 -23.89 -14.35
CA ARG A 609 -12.17 -25.30 -14.58
C ARG A 609 -11.47 -26.15 -13.54
N ARG A 610 -11.85 -25.96 -12.27
CA ARG A 610 -11.65 -27.01 -11.29
C ARG A 610 -12.59 -28.13 -11.72
N SER A 611 -12.07 -29.00 -12.59
CA SER A 611 -12.78 -30.20 -13.01
C SER A 611 -13.27 -30.86 -11.74
N SER A 612 -14.59 -30.96 -11.62
CA SER A 612 -15.21 -31.94 -10.77
C SER A 612 -14.71 -33.30 -11.28
N LYS A 613 -13.52 -33.70 -10.83
CA LYS A 613 -13.25 -35.11 -10.70
C LYS A 613 -14.20 -35.54 -9.60
N GLN A 614 -15.36 -36.05 -10.04
CA GLN A 614 -16.10 -37.01 -9.24
C GLN A 614 -15.09 -38.01 -8.67
N PRO A 615 -15.26 -38.49 -7.43
CA PRO A 615 -14.48 -39.60 -6.94
C PRO A 615 -14.62 -40.69 -8.00
N SER A 616 -13.54 -40.97 -8.73
CA SER A 616 -13.56 -41.99 -9.75
C SER A 616 -13.99 -43.26 -9.04
N SER A 617 -15.14 -43.77 -9.47
CA SER A 617 -15.63 -45.10 -9.17
C SER A 617 -14.46 -46.06 -9.07
N ARG A 618 -14.44 -46.81 -7.97
CA ARG A 618 -13.71 -48.07 -7.80
C ARG A 618 -13.41 -48.69 -9.16
N HIS A 619 -12.16 -48.61 -9.63
CA HIS A 619 -11.71 -49.50 -10.68
C HIS A 619 -11.48 -50.83 -9.97
N ASP A 620 -12.49 -51.68 -10.06
CA ASP A 620 -12.42 -53.11 -9.78
C ASP A 620 -11.58 -53.75 -10.89
N ASP A 621 -10.26 -53.53 -10.86
CA ASP A 621 -9.33 -54.33 -11.65
C ASP A 621 -9.03 -55.59 -10.84
N ARG A 622 -10.01 -56.49 -10.85
CA ARG A 622 -9.76 -57.93 -10.76
C ARG A 622 -8.89 -58.32 -11.95
N VAL A 623 -7.57 -58.25 -11.77
CA VAL A 623 -6.64 -59.00 -12.60
C VAL A 623 -6.46 -60.36 -11.93
N GLU A 624 -7.02 -61.36 -12.60
CA GLU A 624 -6.80 -62.78 -12.36
C GLU A 624 -5.31 -63.13 -12.30
N GLY A 625 -5.03 -64.24 -11.60
CA GLY A 625 -3.71 -64.76 -11.32
C GLY A 625 -2.70 -64.66 -12.46
N GLY A 626 -1.59 -64.03 -12.15
CA GLY A 626 -0.44 -63.93 -13.04
C GLY A 626 0.69 -63.23 -12.30
N ALA A 627 1.37 -63.95 -11.41
CA ALA A 627 2.61 -63.51 -10.82
C ALA A 627 3.63 -63.22 -11.94
N VAL A 628 3.81 -61.95 -12.27
CA VAL A 628 5.02 -61.45 -12.91
C VAL A 628 5.46 -60.22 -12.15
N VAL A 629 6.20 -60.48 -11.06
CA VAL A 629 7.09 -59.51 -10.44
C VAL A 629 8.16 -59.19 -11.48
N LEU A 630 8.01 -58.09 -12.20
CA LEU A 630 9.12 -57.50 -12.93
C LEU A 630 10.05 -56.86 -11.91
N ASN A 631 11.07 -57.64 -11.53
CA ASN A 631 12.24 -57.23 -10.79
C ASN A 631 12.83 -55.96 -11.41
N VAL A 632 12.83 -54.88 -10.64
CA VAL A 632 13.87 -53.86 -10.72
C VAL A 632 14.57 -53.91 -9.38
N ASP A 633 15.83 -54.33 -9.43
CA ASP A 633 16.69 -54.60 -8.28
C ASP A 633 16.85 -53.36 -7.39
N VAL A 634 16.12 -53.35 -6.26
CA VAL A 634 16.57 -52.67 -5.05
C VAL A 634 17.00 -53.78 -4.11
N ASN A 635 18.27 -53.81 -3.74
CA ASN A 635 18.89 -54.77 -2.82
C ASN A 635 17.91 -55.24 -1.71
N SER A 636 17.25 -56.38 -1.92
CA SER A 636 16.33 -56.99 -0.95
C SER A 636 17.02 -57.39 0.36
N SER A 637 18.35 -57.29 0.41
CA SER A 637 19.18 -57.54 1.59
C SER A 637 19.43 -56.31 2.49
N ALA A 638 18.98 -55.11 2.10
CA ALA A 638 19.20 -53.86 2.85
C ALA A 638 17.99 -53.41 3.69
N ILE A 639 16.81 -54.00 3.44
CA ILE A 639 15.57 -53.73 4.18
C ILE A 639 15.16 -55.00 4.92
N GLU A 640 14.97 -54.90 6.23
CA GLU A 640 14.53 -56.00 7.07
C GLU A 640 13.14 -56.48 6.65
N ALA A 641 13.00 -57.79 6.45
CA ALA A 641 11.72 -58.41 6.14
C ALA A 641 10.77 -58.33 7.34
N VAL A 642 9.51 -58.02 7.05
CA VAL A 642 8.52 -57.73 8.10
C VAL A 642 7.61 -58.94 8.35
N GLY A 643 7.27 -59.18 9.62
CA GLY A 643 6.36 -60.26 10.04
C GLY A 643 4.95 -60.15 9.46
N MET A 644 4.16 -61.24 9.58
CA MET A 644 2.81 -61.32 9.00
C MET A 644 1.85 -60.25 9.54
N GLU A 645 1.95 -59.88 10.81
CA GLU A 645 1.11 -58.86 11.45
C GLU A 645 1.28 -57.48 10.82
N LEU A 646 2.53 -57.06 10.59
CA LEU A 646 2.83 -55.76 10.00
C LEU A 646 2.51 -55.74 8.50
N LYS A 647 2.69 -56.88 7.78
CA LYS A 647 2.20 -57.03 6.40
C LYS A 647 0.68 -56.87 6.32
N GLN A 648 -0.07 -57.34 7.32
CA GLN A 648 -1.51 -57.13 7.38
C GLN A 648 -1.87 -55.63 7.55
N GLN A 649 -1.04 -54.84 8.23
CA GLN A 649 -1.22 -53.38 8.30
C GLN A 649 -1.02 -52.72 6.93
N GLU A 650 -0.15 -53.25 6.08
CA GLU A 650 0.02 -52.75 4.71
C GLU A 650 -1.24 -52.99 3.87
N VAL A 651 -1.84 -54.16 4.01
CA VAL A 651 -3.05 -54.55 3.24
C VAL A 651 -4.29 -53.83 3.76
N SER A 652 -4.42 -53.67 5.07
CA SER A 652 -5.54 -52.94 5.69
C SER A 652 -5.46 -51.42 5.51
N GLY A 653 -4.28 -50.89 5.17
CA GLY A 653 -4.04 -49.46 4.99
C GLY A 653 -3.73 -48.71 6.29
N ASP A 654 -3.61 -49.41 7.43
CA ASP A 654 -3.30 -48.83 8.74
C ASP A 654 -1.83 -48.35 8.87
N ALA A 655 -1.00 -48.59 7.85
CA ALA A 655 0.39 -48.14 7.76
C ALA A 655 0.54 -46.95 6.80
N LEU A 656 1.50 -46.07 7.08
CA LEU A 656 1.90 -44.99 6.17
C LEU A 656 2.84 -45.56 5.10
N GLN A 657 2.33 -45.66 3.87
CA GLN A 657 3.08 -46.20 2.72
C GLN A 657 3.53 -45.06 1.82
N ILE A 658 4.83 -44.98 1.59
CA ILE A 658 5.46 -44.02 0.68
C ILE A 658 5.84 -44.76 -0.60
N ARG A 659 5.37 -44.28 -1.76
CA ARG A 659 5.61 -44.89 -3.07
C ARG A 659 6.25 -43.89 -4.03
N ASN A 660 7.50 -44.17 -4.38
CA ASN A 660 8.32 -43.41 -5.34
C ASN A 660 8.31 -41.89 -5.08
N LEU A 661 8.37 -41.48 -3.81
CA LEU A 661 8.20 -40.08 -3.43
C LEU A 661 9.44 -39.26 -3.81
N ARG A 662 9.24 -38.20 -4.61
CA ARG A 662 10.32 -37.41 -5.22
C ARG A 662 10.13 -35.92 -5.01
N LYS A 663 11.22 -35.21 -4.69
CA LYS A 663 11.26 -33.74 -4.61
C LYS A 663 12.40 -33.15 -5.40
N VAL A 664 12.07 -32.19 -6.27
CA VAL A 664 13.04 -31.33 -6.96
C VAL A 664 12.78 -29.89 -6.59
N PHE A 665 13.83 -29.19 -6.15
CA PHE A 665 13.79 -27.75 -5.99
C PHE A 665 14.32 -27.07 -7.26
N PRO A 666 13.58 -26.13 -7.85
CA PRO A 666 14.04 -25.40 -9.02
C PRO A 666 15.28 -24.56 -8.67
N GLY A 667 16.25 -24.49 -9.59
CA GLY A 667 17.48 -23.72 -9.44
C GLY A 667 18.05 -23.31 -10.80
N PRO A 668 18.96 -22.31 -10.85
CA PRO A 668 19.53 -21.79 -12.10
C PRO A 668 20.19 -22.85 -12.97
N ASP A 669 20.82 -23.85 -12.34
CA ASP A 669 21.65 -24.88 -12.99
C ASP A 669 20.94 -26.25 -13.13
N GLY A 670 19.61 -26.28 -13.27
CA GLY A 670 18.86 -27.53 -13.54
C GLY A 670 18.16 -28.19 -12.34
N GLY A 671 18.11 -27.52 -11.19
CA GLY A 671 17.32 -27.93 -10.03
C GLY A 671 17.92 -29.05 -9.16
N LYS A 672 17.90 -28.88 -7.84
CA LYS A 672 18.46 -29.85 -6.88
C LYS A 672 17.41 -30.90 -6.51
N VAL A 673 17.71 -32.18 -6.78
CA VAL A 673 16.89 -33.30 -6.30
C VAL A 673 17.20 -33.54 -4.83
N ALA A 674 16.19 -33.33 -3.96
CA ALA A 674 16.36 -33.48 -2.52
C ALA A 674 15.88 -34.84 -1.99
N VAL A 675 14.94 -35.48 -2.70
CA VAL A 675 14.48 -36.85 -2.44
C VAL A 675 14.29 -37.54 -3.78
N LYS A 676 14.90 -38.72 -3.98
CA LYS A 676 15.08 -39.39 -5.27
C LYS A 676 14.18 -40.63 -5.43
N GLY A 677 12.87 -40.50 -5.18
CA GLY A 677 11.92 -41.59 -5.43
C GLY A 677 11.90 -42.64 -4.31
N LEU A 678 11.72 -42.18 -3.08
CA LEU A 678 11.77 -43.01 -1.86
C LEU A 678 10.59 -44.00 -1.80
N ASN A 679 10.87 -45.26 -1.44
CA ASN A 679 9.87 -46.25 -1.05
C ASN A 679 10.11 -46.65 0.41
N LEU A 680 9.11 -46.44 1.28
CA LEU A 680 9.22 -46.73 2.71
C LEU A 680 7.83 -46.92 3.32
N THR A 681 7.68 -47.94 4.18
CA THR A 681 6.45 -48.18 4.95
C THR A 681 6.71 -47.98 6.44
N MET A 682 5.84 -47.21 7.10
CA MET A 682 5.89 -46.91 8.52
C MET A 682 4.64 -47.46 9.20
N TYR A 683 4.83 -48.25 10.26
CA TYR A 683 3.75 -49.06 10.85
C TYR A 683 3.16 -48.44 12.11
N LYS A 684 1.94 -48.87 12.42
CA LYS A 684 1.23 -48.50 13.64
C LYS A 684 1.83 -49.22 14.85
N ASN A 685 1.81 -48.57 16.00
CA ASN A 685 2.45 -49.01 17.25
C ASN A 685 3.98 -49.04 17.21
N GLN A 686 4.60 -48.43 16.20
CA GLN A 686 6.06 -48.38 16.05
C GLN A 686 6.56 -46.94 15.94
N ILE A 687 7.77 -46.73 16.46
CA ILE A 687 8.55 -45.51 16.25
C ILE A 687 9.54 -45.77 15.11
N THR A 688 9.36 -45.06 14.00
CA THR A 688 10.27 -45.08 12.87
C THR A 688 11.24 -43.90 12.95
N CYS A 689 12.52 -44.18 13.15
CA CYS A 689 13.60 -43.20 13.23
C CYS A 689 14.25 -42.99 11.85
N LEU A 690 14.15 -41.77 11.31
CA LEU A 690 14.83 -41.32 10.11
C LEU A 690 16.21 -40.76 10.48
N LEU A 691 17.26 -41.51 10.17
CA LEU A 691 18.66 -41.19 10.43
C LEU A 691 19.36 -40.74 9.14
N GLY A 692 20.32 -39.83 9.24
CA GLY A 692 21.02 -39.29 8.05
C GLY A 692 21.89 -38.10 8.41
N HIS A 693 22.87 -37.75 7.58
CA HIS A 693 23.65 -36.53 7.75
C HIS A 693 22.80 -35.28 7.43
N ASN A 694 23.33 -34.09 7.76
CA ASN A 694 22.71 -32.83 7.35
C ASN A 694 22.74 -32.71 5.83
N GLY A 695 21.59 -32.45 5.21
CA GLY A 695 21.44 -32.42 3.75
C GLY A 695 21.01 -33.74 3.11
N ALA A 696 20.84 -34.84 3.86
CA ALA A 696 20.36 -36.12 3.33
C ALA A 696 18.89 -36.13 2.83
N GLY A 697 18.12 -35.06 3.07
CA GLY A 697 16.73 -34.95 2.63
C GLY A 697 15.67 -35.29 3.70
N LYS A 698 16.06 -35.58 4.95
CA LYS A 698 15.16 -35.93 6.06
C LYS A 698 14.04 -34.92 6.32
N THR A 699 14.41 -33.67 6.57
CA THR A 699 13.45 -32.58 6.82
C THR A 699 12.59 -32.32 5.58
N THR A 700 13.14 -32.48 4.37
CA THR A 700 12.37 -32.37 3.12
C THR A 700 11.31 -33.46 3.02
N LEU A 701 11.65 -34.70 3.41
CA LEU A 701 10.71 -35.82 3.44
C LEU A 701 9.55 -35.54 4.42
N ILE A 702 9.84 -35.20 5.67
CA ILE A 702 8.80 -34.83 6.65
C ILE A 702 7.97 -33.64 6.16
N SER A 703 8.61 -32.64 5.55
CA SER A 703 7.90 -31.45 5.03
C SER A 703 6.93 -31.79 3.89
N MET A 704 7.25 -32.80 3.07
CA MET A 704 6.30 -33.33 2.08
C MET A 704 5.17 -34.12 2.74
N LEU A 705 5.49 -34.99 3.70
CA LEU A 705 4.50 -35.82 4.40
C LEU A 705 3.53 -35.00 5.25
N THR A 706 3.97 -33.85 5.77
CA THR A 706 3.13 -32.87 6.49
C THR A 706 2.43 -31.87 5.55
N GLY A 707 2.76 -31.91 4.25
CA GLY A 707 2.19 -31.05 3.21
C GLY A 707 2.59 -29.58 3.31
N MET A 708 3.73 -29.27 3.96
CA MET A 708 4.35 -27.94 3.92
C MET A 708 5.00 -27.66 2.56
N ILE A 709 5.48 -28.71 1.89
CA ILE A 709 6.12 -28.68 0.58
C ILE A 709 5.35 -29.59 -0.37
N SER A 710 5.09 -29.12 -1.60
CA SER A 710 4.46 -29.94 -2.63
C SER A 710 5.35 -31.10 -3.06
N ILE A 711 4.73 -32.25 -3.32
CA ILE A 711 5.38 -33.44 -3.87
C ILE A 711 5.64 -33.20 -5.37
N SER A 712 6.85 -33.50 -5.87
CA SER A 712 7.18 -33.34 -7.30
C SER A 712 6.86 -34.59 -8.13
N GLY A 713 6.79 -35.76 -7.49
CA GLY A 713 6.40 -37.03 -8.10
C GLY A 713 6.24 -38.12 -7.05
N GLY A 714 5.47 -39.16 -7.36
CA GLY A 714 5.08 -40.19 -6.40
C GLY A 714 3.92 -39.77 -5.50
N ASP A 715 3.60 -40.61 -4.51
CA ASP A 715 2.52 -40.36 -3.56
C ASP A 715 2.78 -41.09 -2.22
N ALA A 716 2.04 -40.71 -1.19
CA ALA A 716 2.01 -41.44 0.07
C ALA A 716 0.56 -41.65 0.53
N THR A 717 0.27 -42.81 1.11
CA THR A 717 -1.10 -43.20 1.49
C THR A 717 -1.18 -43.64 2.95
N VAL A 718 -2.24 -43.23 3.66
CA VAL A 718 -2.56 -43.66 5.04
C VAL A 718 -4.06 -43.87 5.19
N ASN A 719 -4.50 -44.98 5.79
CA ASN A 719 -5.90 -45.37 5.92
C ASN A 719 -6.67 -45.34 4.58
N GLY A 720 -5.98 -45.66 3.48
CA GLY A 720 -6.53 -45.56 2.11
C GLY A 720 -6.70 -44.13 1.57
N LEU A 721 -6.27 -43.10 2.30
CA LEU A 721 -6.29 -41.70 1.87
C LEU A 721 -4.94 -41.32 1.26
N SER A 722 -4.95 -40.62 0.13
CA SER A 722 -3.74 -40.12 -0.53
C SER A 722 -3.31 -38.76 0.04
N LEU A 723 -2.01 -38.55 0.24
CA LEU A 723 -1.47 -37.27 0.67
C LEU A 723 -1.59 -36.17 -0.40
N THR A 724 -1.63 -36.54 -1.68
CA THR A 724 -1.80 -35.57 -2.76
C THR A 724 -3.25 -35.10 -2.91
N ASP A 725 -4.22 -36.01 -2.74
CA ASP A 725 -5.65 -35.72 -2.96
C ASP A 725 -6.42 -35.38 -1.65
N ASP A 726 -6.14 -36.09 -0.54
CA ASP A 726 -6.96 -36.08 0.68
C ASP A 726 -6.30 -35.39 1.90
N MET A 727 -5.29 -34.55 1.66
CA MET A 727 -4.47 -33.98 2.73
C MET A 727 -5.26 -33.24 3.83
N ALA A 728 -6.37 -32.59 3.46
CA ALA A 728 -7.21 -31.87 4.42
C ALA A 728 -7.86 -32.80 5.47
N VAL A 729 -8.13 -34.06 5.12
CA VAL A 729 -8.68 -35.06 6.03
C VAL A 729 -7.56 -35.62 6.90
N ILE A 730 -6.41 -35.98 6.29
CA ILE A 730 -5.24 -36.54 6.98
C ILE A 730 -4.73 -35.58 8.07
N ARG A 731 -4.72 -34.28 7.80
CA ARG A 731 -4.28 -33.24 8.74
C ARG A 731 -5.09 -33.19 10.04
N ARG A 732 -6.33 -33.69 10.06
CA ARG A 732 -7.17 -33.72 11.28
C ARG A 732 -6.67 -34.73 12.31
N SER A 733 -5.99 -35.79 11.87
CA SER A 733 -5.45 -36.86 12.70
C SER A 733 -3.91 -36.83 12.74
N MET A 734 -3.29 -35.72 12.34
CA MET A 734 -1.84 -35.53 12.32
C MET A 734 -1.36 -34.67 13.50
N GLY A 735 -0.31 -35.11 14.19
CA GLY A 735 0.46 -34.33 15.15
C GLY A 735 1.83 -33.98 14.58
N VAL A 736 2.30 -32.76 14.80
CA VAL A 736 3.63 -32.32 14.32
C VAL A 736 4.36 -31.55 15.41
N CYS A 737 5.58 -31.97 15.72
CA CYS A 737 6.56 -31.22 16.51
C CYS A 737 7.66 -30.72 15.56
N PRO A 738 7.63 -29.46 15.12
CA PRO A 738 8.63 -28.91 14.18
C PRO A 738 10.00 -28.72 14.84
N GLN A 739 11.09 -28.58 14.07
CA GLN A 739 12.46 -28.42 14.62
C GLN A 739 12.62 -27.24 15.59
N HIS A 740 11.96 -26.11 15.32
CA HIS A 740 11.94 -24.94 16.20
C HIS A 740 10.61 -24.82 16.92
N ASP A 741 10.63 -24.35 18.18
CA ASP A 741 9.40 -24.20 18.97
C ASP A 741 8.48 -23.09 18.42
N VAL A 742 7.38 -23.50 17.80
CA VAL A 742 6.35 -22.62 17.24
C VAL A 742 5.28 -22.36 18.29
N LEU A 743 5.60 -21.51 19.26
CA LEU A 743 4.75 -21.18 20.41
C LEU A 743 4.35 -19.70 20.41
N TYR A 744 3.19 -19.40 20.99
CA TYR A 744 2.76 -18.03 21.25
C TYR A 744 3.39 -17.54 22.55
N ALA A 745 4.37 -16.63 22.46
CA ALA A 745 5.14 -16.11 23.59
C ALA A 745 4.26 -15.68 24.79
N GLU A 746 3.10 -15.09 24.51
CA GLU A 746 2.21 -14.53 25.53
C GLU A 746 1.25 -15.52 26.17
N LEU A 747 0.97 -16.66 25.54
CA LEU A 747 0.01 -17.64 26.07
C LEU A 747 0.67 -18.52 27.14
N THR A 748 -0.12 -18.96 28.13
CA THR A 748 0.35 -19.91 29.15
C THR A 748 0.42 -21.34 28.62
N VAL A 749 1.08 -22.25 29.34
CA VAL A 749 1.10 -23.70 29.03
C VAL A 749 -0.32 -24.24 28.86
N GLU A 750 -1.19 -23.96 29.83
CA GLU A 750 -2.60 -24.38 29.77
C GLU A 750 -3.35 -23.75 28.58
N GLU A 751 -3.18 -22.46 28.32
CA GLU A 751 -3.86 -21.78 27.21
C GLU A 751 -3.44 -22.34 25.84
N HIS A 752 -2.18 -22.77 25.68
CA HIS A 752 -1.73 -23.47 24.47
C HIS A 752 -2.45 -24.80 24.29
N LEU A 753 -2.46 -25.64 25.33
CA LEU A 753 -3.08 -26.96 25.23
C LEU A 753 -4.59 -26.85 25.02
N VAL A 754 -5.27 -25.92 25.70
CA VAL A 754 -6.70 -25.62 25.44
C VAL A 754 -6.93 -25.17 23.99
N LEU A 755 -6.05 -24.32 23.44
CA LEU A 755 -6.15 -23.85 22.05
C LEU A 755 -6.06 -25.01 21.06
N TYR A 756 -5.01 -25.84 21.18
CA TYR A 756 -4.78 -26.95 20.27
C TYR A 756 -5.77 -28.11 20.46
N SER A 757 -6.24 -28.37 21.70
CA SER A 757 -7.32 -29.33 21.97
C SER A 757 -8.61 -28.94 21.25
N LYS A 758 -8.98 -27.64 21.28
CA LYS A 758 -10.16 -27.14 20.55
C LYS A 758 -10.01 -27.25 19.04
N ILE A 759 -8.80 -27.04 18.50
CA ILE A 759 -8.53 -27.21 17.07
C ILE A 759 -8.68 -28.69 16.66
N LYS A 760 -8.23 -29.62 17.51
CA LYS A 760 -8.41 -31.07 17.30
C LYS A 760 -9.84 -31.56 17.58
N GLY A 761 -10.77 -30.67 17.96
CA GLY A 761 -12.21 -30.98 18.09
C GLY A 761 -12.66 -31.36 19.50
N PHE A 762 -11.79 -31.31 20.51
CA PHE A 762 -12.18 -31.55 21.90
C PHE A 762 -12.95 -30.36 22.47
N SER A 763 -13.98 -30.65 23.28
CA SER A 763 -14.78 -29.62 23.96
C SER A 763 -15.31 -30.11 25.31
N GLY A 764 -15.79 -29.19 26.14
CA GLY A 764 -16.37 -29.52 27.45
C GLY A 764 -15.35 -30.09 28.45
N GLN A 765 -15.81 -30.99 29.31
CA GLN A 765 -14.99 -31.58 30.38
C GLN A 765 -13.88 -32.49 29.84
N ALA A 766 -14.16 -33.29 28.81
CA ALA A 766 -13.16 -34.17 28.19
C ALA A 766 -11.93 -33.41 27.66
N MET A 767 -12.11 -32.16 27.22
CA MET A 767 -11.00 -31.30 26.84
C MET A 767 -10.12 -30.92 28.03
N LEU A 768 -10.73 -30.59 29.18
CA LEU A 768 -9.99 -30.21 30.38
C LEU A 768 -9.23 -31.41 30.94
N ASP A 769 -9.88 -32.57 31.01
CA ASP A 769 -9.25 -33.81 31.50
C ASP A 769 -8.04 -34.19 30.61
N GLN A 770 -8.17 -34.04 29.28
CA GLN A 770 -7.06 -34.28 28.35
C GLN A 770 -5.92 -33.26 28.53
N VAL A 771 -6.24 -31.98 28.75
CA VAL A 771 -5.23 -30.94 29.00
C VAL A 771 -4.50 -31.21 30.31
N ASP A 772 -5.21 -31.57 31.37
CA ASP A 772 -4.62 -31.90 32.68
C ASP A 772 -3.71 -33.13 32.60
N ALA A 773 -4.16 -34.18 31.91
CA ALA A 773 -3.36 -35.37 31.65
C ALA A 773 -2.07 -35.04 30.87
N SER A 774 -2.18 -34.26 29.78
CA SER A 774 -1.02 -33.87 28.98
C SER A 774 -0.04 -32.98 29.74
N ILE A 775 -0.50 -32.08 30.63
CA ILE A 775 0.40 -31.25 31.48
C ILE A 775 1.17 -32.11 32.48
N ALA A 776 0.48 -33.06 33.12
CA ALA A 776 1.09 -33.96 34.09
C ALA A 776 2.12 -34.88 33.42
N GLU A 777 1.79 -35.40 32.25
CA GLU A 777 2.65 -36.30 31.47
C GLU A 777 3.96 -35.64 31.04
N VAL A 778 3.93 -34.38 30.58
CA VAL A 778 5.15 -33.67 30.20
C VAL A 778 5.91 -33.04 31.38
N GLY A 779 5.39 -33.20 32.61
CA GLY A 779 6.01 -32.69 33.83
C GLY A 779 6.00 -31.15 33.93
N LEU A 780 4.97 -30.48 33.40
CA LEU A 780 4.83 -29.01 33.45
C LEU A 780 3.79 -28.51 34.46
N THR A 781 3.36 -29.37 35.39
CA THR A 781 2.32 -29.06 36.39
C THR A 781 2.60 -27.79 37.18
N GLU A 782 3.83 -27.59 37.66
CA GLU A 782 4.24 -26.39 38.42
C GLU A 782 4.27 -25.12 37.57
N LYS A 783 4.41 -25.26 36.25
CA LYS A 783 4.49 -24.16 35.28
C LYS A 783 3.22 -24.00 34.45
N ARG A 784 2.11 -24.61 34.87
CA ARG A 784 0.79 -24.57 34.19
C ARG A 784 0.35 -23.17 33.76
N HIS A 785 0.51 -22.18 34.64
CA HIS A 785 0.10 -20.80 34.40
C HIS A 785 1.27 -19.87 33.98
N ALA A 786 2.48 -20.40 33.79
CA ALA A 786 3.61 -19.64 33.28
C ALA A 786 3.44 -19.37 31.78
N ARG A 787 3.91 -18.21 31.29
CA ARG A 787 3.92 -17.89 29.85
C ARG A 787 4.97 -18.72 29.14
N SER A 788 4.75 -19.02 27.87
CA SER A 788 5.73 -19.77 27.09
C SER A 788 7.08 -19.03 26.98
N SER A 789 7.09 -17.69 27.01
CA SER A 789 8.32 -16.88 27.05
C SER A 789 9.22 -17.21 28.25
N ASP A 790 8.62 -17.54 29.39
CA ASP A 790 9.29 -17.70 30.69
C ASP A 790 9.78 -19.14 30.91
N LEU A 791 9.50 -20.05 29.97
CA LEU A 791 9.94 -21.43 29.99
C LEU A 791 11.38 -21.56 29.49
N SER A 792 12.14 -22.50 30.08
CA SER A 792 13.46 -22.90 29.55
C SER A 792 13.31 -23.56 28.17
N GLY A 793 14.41 -23.65 27.40
CA GLY A 793 14.38 -24.30 26.08
C GLY A 793 13.83 -25.73 26.13
N GLY A 794 14.30 -26.55 27.09
CA GLY A 794 13.79 -27.92 27.28
C GLY A 794 12.30 -27.95 27.66
N MET A 795 11.81 -27.02 28.48
CA MET A 795 10.39 -26.92 28.83
C MET A 795 9.51 -26.50 27.64
N LYS A 796 9.99 -25.57 26.80
CA LYS A 796 9.29 -25.18 25.55
C LYS A 796 9.17 -26.37 24.61
N ARG A 797 10.25 -27.13 24.48
CA ARG A 797 10.29 -28.31 23.64
C ARG A 797 9.39 -29.44 24.13
N LYS A 798 9.30 -29.65 25.45
CA LYS A 798 8.29 -30.51 26.08
C LYS A 798 6.86 -30.05 25.83
N LEU A 799 6.59 -28.74 25.85
CA LEU A 799 5.28 -28.20 25.48
C LEU A 799 4.96 -28.43 24.00
N SER A 800 5.93 -28.24 23.09
CA SER A 800 5.79 -28.55 21.66
C SER A 800 5.48 -30.04 21.44
N LEU A 801 6.15 -30.93 22.18
CA LEU A 801 5.88 -32.36 22.17
C LEU A 801 4.47 -32.68 22.68
N ALA A 802 4.03 -32.04 23.79
CA ALA A 802 2.68 -32.17 24.31
C ALA A 802 1.62 -31.79 23.25
N ILE A 803 1.82 -30.69 22.52
CA ILE A 803 0.91 -30.24 21.46
C ILE A 803 0.84 -31.25 20.31
N ALA A 804 1.97 -31.83 19.93
CA ALA A 804 2.02 -32.86 18.89
C ALA A 804 1.26 -34.13 19.31
N LEU A 805 1.45 -34.58 20.56
CA LEU A 805 0.84 -35.78 21.12
C LEU A 805 -0.60 -35.59 21.60
N LEU A 806 -1.09 -34.36 21.69
CA LEU A 806 -2.41 -34.02 22.20
C LEU A 806 -3.54 -34.71 21.42
N GLY A 807 -4.50 -35.33 22.12
CA GLY A 807 -5.60 -36.06 21.48
C GLY A 807 -5.17 -37.35 20.80
N ASP A 808 -6.08 -38.00 20.07
CA ASP A 808 -5.82 -39.29 19.41
C ASP A 808 -5.23 -39.09 18.00
N SER A 809 -4.01 -38.53 17.94
CA SER A 809 -3.32 -38.28 16.66
C SER A 809 -2.72 -39.58 16.15
N GLN A 810 -3.29 -40.13 15.08
CA GLN A 810 -2.86 -41.42 14.52
C GLN A 810 -1.45 -41.36 13.91
N ILE A 811 -1.05 -40.22 13.37
CA ILE A 811 0.28 -40.01 12.79
C ILE A 811 0.94 -38.85 13.52
N VAL A 812 2.16 -39.05 14.02
CA VAL A 812 2.92 -38.01 14.73
C VAL A 812 4.29 -37.87 14.09
N PHE A 813 4.60 -36.67 13.58
CA PHE A 813 5.92 -36.31 13.07
C PHE A 813 6.68 -35.50 14.11
N LEU A 814 7.87 -35.97 14.48
CA LEU A 814 8.77 -35.32 15.43
C LEU A 814 10.06 -34.96 14.72
N ASP A 815 10.26 -33.68 14.43
CA ASP A 815 11.46 -33.21 13.75
C ASP A 815 12.52 -32.76 14.76
N GLU A 816 13.52 -33.60 15.02
CA GLU A 816 14.60 -33.42 16.01
C GLU A 816 14.14 -33.03 17.43
N PRO A 817 13.19 -33.75 18.07
CA PRO A 817 12.50 -33.34 19.30
C PRO A 817 13.42 -33.09 20.51
N THR A 818 14.62 -33.66 20.55
CA THR A 818 15.53 -33.52 21.70
C THR A 818 16.75 -32.65 21.43
N SER A 819 16.83 -32.03 20.25
CA SER A 819 17.89 -31.08 19.90
C SER A 819 17.89 -29.88 20.84
N GLY A 820 19.07 -29.52 21.36
CA GLY A 820 19.25 -28.40 22.29
C GLY A 820 18.76 -28.64 23.72
N MET A 821 18.36 -29.86 24.09
CA MET A 821 18.00 -30.22 25.46
C MET A 821 19.20 -30.70 26.29
N ASP A 822 19.15 -30.39 27.60
CA ASP A 822 20.02 -31.03 28.58
C ASP A 822 19.76 -32.56 28.67
N PRO A 823 20.75 -33.36 29.12
CA PRO A 823 20.62 -34.82 29.15
C PRO A 823 19.43 -35.34 29.95
N TYR A 824 19.03 -34.66 31.03
CA TYR A 824 17.89 -35.08 31.86
C TYR A 824 16.55 -34.82 31.16
N SER A 825 16.35 -33.61 30.62
CA SER A 825 15.15 -33.27 29.85
C SER A 825 14.97 -34.15 28.61
N ARG A 826 16.10 -34.54 27.97
CA ARG A 826 16.11 -35.45 26.83
C ARG A 826 15.58 -36.83 27.19
N ARG A 827 16.12 -37.46 28.25
CA ARG A 827 15.63 -38.77 28.73
C ARG A 827 14.15 -38.74 29.11
N SER A 828 13.71 -37.69 29.79
CA SER A 828 12.30 -37.49 30.10
C SER A 828 11.43 -37.38 28.85
N SER A 829 11.93 -36.77 27.76
CA SER A 829 11.21 -36.68 26.49
C SER A 829 11.15 -38.03 25.77
N TRP A 830 12.20 -38.84 25.86
CA TRP A 830 12.22 -40.20 25.33
C TRP A 830 11.15 -41.07 26.00
N GLU A 831 11.01 -40.99 27.33
CA GLU A 831 9.95 -41.69 28.06
C GLU A 831 8.56 -41.27 27.60
N ILE A 832 8.32 -39.96 27.40
CA ILE A 832 7.03 -39.45 26.90
C ILE A 832 6.72 -40.00 25.50
N ILE A 833 7.70 -40.02 24.58
CA ILE A 833 7.52 -40.55 23.22
C ILE A 833 7.22 -42.06 23.28
N MET A 834 7.99 -42.81 24.08
CA MET A 834 7.84 -44.26 24.23
C MET A 834 6.48 -44.65 24.81
N ASN A 835 6.00 -43.91 25.83
CA ASN A 835 4.71 -44.13 26.46
C ASN A 835 3.53 -43.83 25.50
N ASN A 836 3.72 -42.92 24.55
CA ASN A 836 2.69 -42.51 23.56
C ASN A 836 2.75 -43.27 22.23
N ARG A 837 3.55 -44.34 22.10
CA ARG A 837 3.66 -45.06 20.83
C ARG A 837 2.43 -45.91 20.48
N GLN A 838 1.64 -46.31 21.47
CA GLN A 838 0.47 -47.17 21.26
C GLN A 838 -0.60 -46.46 20.42
N ASN A 839 -1.22 -47.20 19.51
CA ASN A 839 -2.23 -46.75 18.55
C ASN A 839 -1.77 -45.65 17.58
N ARG A 840 -0.45 -45.39 17.44
CA ARG A 840 0.10 -44.31 16.62
C ARG A 840 1.21 -44.78 15.70
N ILE A 841 1.39 -44.06 14.59
CA ILE A 841 2.57 -44.12 13.74
C ILE A 841 3.43 -42.92 14.14
N VAL A 842 4.56 -43.17 14.80
CA VAL A 842 5.47 -42.09 15.22
C VAL A 842 6.68 -42.06 14.29
N VAL A 843 6.93 -40.91 13.68
CA VAL A 843 8.05 -40.70 12.76
C VAL A 843 8.97 -39.66 13.37
N LEU A 844 10.18 -40.07 13.68
CA LEU A 844 11.17 -39.26 14.37
C LEU A 844 12.36 -38.99 13.43
N THR A 845 12.73 -37.74 13.17
CA THR A 845 14.07 -37.45 12.63
C THR A 845 15.02 -37.15 13.78
N THR A 846 16.20 -37.75 13.71
CA THR A 846 17.27 -37.44 14.64
C THR A 846 18.62 -37.53 13.95
N HIS A 847 19.59 -36.83 14.51
CA HIS A 847 21.01 -36.97 14.22
C HIS A 847 21.79 -37.54 15.42
N PHE A 848 21.08 -37.91 16.50
CA PHE A 848 21.64 -38.63 17.64
C PHE A 848 21.39 -40.13 17.47
N MET A 849 22.47 -40.88 17.37
CA MET A 849 22.43 -42.29 17.00
C MET A 849 21.99 -43.15 18.20
N ASP A 850 22.38 -42.75 19.39
CA ASP A 850 21.89 -43.24 20.68
C ASP A 850 20.38 -42.97 20.89
N GLU A 851 19.83 -41.87 20.37
CA GLU A 851 18.37 -41.66 20.37
C GLU A 851 17.65 -42.64 19.43
N ALA A 852 18.19 -42.84 18.22
CA ALA A 852 17.63 -43.77 17.25
C ALA A 852 17.72 -45.23 17.74
N ASP A 853 18.79 -45.60 18.43
CA ASP A 853 19.02 -46.93 19.00
C ASP A 853 18.04 -47.26 20.13
N ILE A 854 17.72 -46.29 20.99
CA ILE A 854 16.82 -46.47 22.14
C ILE A 854 15.35 -46.38 21.74
N LEU A 855 14.98 -45.39 20.91
CA LEU A 855 13.58 -45.14 20.56
C LEU A 855 13.12 -45.90 19.31
N GLY A 856 14.02 -46.22 18.40
CA GLY A 856 13.66 -46.73 17.08
C GLY A 856 13.30 -48.21 17.07
N ASP A 857 12.01 -48.52 16.95
CA ASP A 857 11.57 -49.87 16.58
C ASP A 857 12.05 -50.22 15.15
N ARG A 858 12.06 -49.22 14.26
CA ARG A 858 12.74 -49.29 12.95
C ARG A 858 13.54 -48.03 12.69
N ILE A 859 14.75 -48.21 12.19
CA ILE A 859 15.66 -47.13 11.81
C ILE A 859 15.82 -47.17 10.29
N ALA A 860 15.59 -46.04 9.64
CA ALA A 860 15.74 -45.84 8.21
C ALA A 860 16.89 -44.84 7.97
N ILE A 861 17.98 -45.31 7.35
CA ILE A 861 19.17 -44.50 7.08
C ILE A 861 19.08 -43.91 5.68
N MET A 862 19.06 -42.58 5.60
CA MET A 862 19.02 -41.81 4.36
C MET A 862 20.37 -41.14 4.09
N ALA A 863 20.82 -41.18 2.83
CA ALA A 863 21.99 -40.46 2.35
C ALA A 863 21.73 -39.95 0.93
N GLU A 864 22.09 -38.69 0.65
CA GLU A 864 21.93 -38.04 -0.66
C GLU A 864 20.52 -38.13 -1.29
N GLY A 865 19.47 -38.14 -0.47
CA GLY A 865 18.08 -38.20 -0.93
C GLY A 865 17.56 -39.61 -1.24
N ASP A 866 18.37 -40.65 -1.02
CA ASP A 866 18.03 -42.07 -1.18
C ASP A 866 17.95 -42.81 0.17
N LEU A 867 17.10 -43.85 0.23
CA LEU A 867 17.07 -44.79 1.35
C LEU A 867 18.19 -45.83 1.15
N ARG A 868 19.13 -45.92 2.10
CA ARG A 868 20.24 -46.88 2.01
C ARG A 868 19.91 -48.20 2.67
N CYS A 869 19.33 -48.17 3.86
CA CYS A 869 18.88 -49.36 4.59
C CYS A 869 17.76 -49.02 5.56
N CYS A 870 16.99 -50.03 5.96
CA CYS A 870 15.91 -49.90 6.94
C CYS A 870 15.71 -51.18 7.74
N GLY A 871 15.64 -51.09 9.07
CA GLY A 871 15.39 -52.23 9.93
C GLY A 871 15.53 -51.89 11.41
N SER A 872 15.34 -52.89 12.28
CA SER A 872 15.59 -52.79 13.72
C SER A 872 17.06 -52.49 14.01
N SER A 873 17.35 -51.87 15.16
CA SER A 873 18.74 -51.59 15.55
C SER A 873 19.61 -52.86 15.54
N LEU A 874 19.06 -53.97 16.04
CA LEU A 874 19.75 -55.26 16.06
C LEU A 874 20.04 -55.77 14.64
N PHE A 875 19.08 -55.68 13.72
CA PHE A 875 19.27 -56.06 12.33
C PHE A 875 20.39 -55.26 11.66
N LEU A 876 20.38 -53.93 11.84
CA LEU A 876 21.39 -53.05 11.23
C LEU A 876 22.79 -53.27 11.83
N LYS A 877 22.89 -53.46 13.15
CA LYS A 877 24.15 -53.81 13.84
C LYS A 877 24.68 -55.18 13.42
N ASN A 878 23.82 -56.17 13.23
CA ASN A 878 24.27 -57.49 12.74
C ASN A 878 24.68 -57.46 11.27
N ARG A 879 24.01 -56.65 10.44
CA ARG A 879 24.24 -56.60 8.99
C ARG A 879 25.45 -55.77 8.60
N TYR A 880 25.55 -54.57 9.17
CA TYR A 880 26.57 -53.58 8.83
C TYR A 880 27.61 -53.45 9.93
N GLY A 881 27.25 -53.74 11.18
CA GLY A 881 28.21 -53.73 12.27
C GLY A 881 29.32 -54.73 12.02
N ALA A 882 30.48 -54.35 12.50
CA ALA A 882 31.72 -55.00 12.12
C ALA A 882 32.24 -55.93 13.22
N GLY A 883 31.48 -56.06 14.33
CA GLY A 883 31.78 -56.98 15.41
C GLY A 883 31.63 -56.39 16.80
N TYR A 884 32.38 -56.95 17.73
CA TYR A 884 32.67 -56.33 19.01
C TYR A 884 33.98 -55.55 18.91
N ASN A 885 34.01 -54.35 19.46
CA ASN A 885 35.22 -53.56 19.58
C ASN A 885 35.88 -53.89 20.92
N PHE A 886 37.06 -54.47 20.84
CA PHE A 886 37.84 -54.90 21.99
C PHE A 886 39.03 -53.95 22.13
N SER A 887 38.96 -53.04 23.11
CA SER A 887 40.01 -52.07 23.41
C SER A 887 40.87 -52.53 24.57
N LEU A 888 42.17 -52.31 24.46
CA LEU A 888 43.19 -52.68 25.45
C LEU A 888 44.08 -51.47 25.70
N VAL A 889 44.31 -51.16 26.98
CA VAL A 889 45.26 -50.13 27.40
C VAL A 889 46.59 -50.80 27.71
N LYS A 890 47.63 -50.47 26.94
CA LYS A 890 48.98 -51.04 27.06
C LYS A 890 49.90 -50.15 27.88
N THR A 891 50.87 -50.77 28.56
CA THR A 891 52.01 -50.07 29.18
C THR A 891 53.09 -49.76 28.14
N ASP A 892 53.99 -48.82 28.44
CA ASP A 892 55.10 -48.44 27.56
C ASP A 892 56.06 -49.61 27.23
N THR A 893 56.00 -50.69 28.02
CA THR A 893 56.81 -51.92 27.90
C THR A 893 56.13 -53.06 27.13
N CYS A 894 54.91 -52.86 26.61
CA CYS A 894 54.13 -53.91 25.94
C CYS A 894 54.64 -54.20 24.52
N ASP A 895 54.98 -55.46 24.22
CA ASP A 895 55.22 -55.90 22.84
C ASP A 895 53.88 -56.12 22.12
N THR A 896 53.59 -55.21 21.19
CA THR A 896 52.33 -55.22 20.45
C THR A 896 52.16 -56.49 19.61
N ASN A 897 53.24 -57.09 19.10
CA ASN A 897 53.14 -58.27 18.24
C ASN A 897 52.73 -59.53 19.02
N VAL A 898 53.17 -59.65 20.27
CA VAL A 898 52.79 -60.75 21.17
C VAL A 898 51.31 -60.64 21.53
N LEU A 899 50.84 -59.43 21.79
CA LEU A 899 49.43 -59.15 22.08
C LEU A 899 48.53 -59.43 20.85
N LEU A 900 48.97 -59.04 19.65
CA LEU A 900 48.28 -59.36 18.39
C LEU A 900 48.18 -60.89 18.17
N ALA A 901 49.26 -61.62 18.43
CA ALA A 901 49.28 -63.08 18.30
C ALA A 901 48.37 -63.77 19.33
N PHE A 902 48.35 -63.26 20.57
CA PHE A 902 47.48 -63.77 21.63
C PHE A 902 45.98 -63.66 21.26
N VAL A 903 45.55 -62.48 20.81
CA VAL A 903 44.16 -62.24 20.38
C VAL A 903 43.82 -63.06 19.14
N ASN A 904 44.72 -63.13 18.16
CA ASN A 904 44.49 -63.93 16.95
C ASN A 904 44.43 -65.44 17.22
N ASN A 905 45.18 -65.97 18.19
CA ASN A 905 45.11 -67.38 18.56
C ASN A 905 43.73 -67.75 19.11
N HIS A 906 43.15 -66.90 19.96
CA HIS A 906 41.83 -67.13 20.55
C HIS A 906 40.67 -66.92 19.58
N VAL A 907 40.83 -66.04 18.58
CA VAL A 907 39.77 -65.67 17.61
C VAL A 907 40.07 -66.23 16.21
N HIS A 908 40.87 -67.29 16.13
CA HIS A 908 41.21 -68.04 14.91
C HIS A 908 41.67 -67.16 13.73
N GLY A 909 42.49 -66.13 14.01
CA GLY A 909 43.06 -65.21 13.00
C GLY A 909 42.07 -64.26 12.34
N ARG A 910 40.86 -64.11 12.90
CA ARG A 910 39.80 -63.25 12.36
C ARG A 910 39.64 -61.92 13.11
N ALA A 911 40.56 -61.56 14.00
CA ALA A 911 40.56 -60.27 14.68
C ALA A 911 41.23 -59.23 13.77
N ASN A 912 40.50 -58.16 13.43
CA ASN A 912 41.04 -57.04 12.65
C ASN A 912 41.51 -55.92 13.59
N VAL A 913 42.66 -55.30 13.33
CA VAL A 913 43.17 -54.20 14.16
C VAL A 913 42.59 -52.89 13.64
N LEU A 914 41.76 -52.21 14.44
CA LEU A 914 41.14 -50.93 14.07
C LEU A 914 42.09 -49.76 14.28
N SER A 915 42.76 -49.73 15.43
CA SER A 915 43.68 -48.64 15.77
C SER A 915 44.73 -49.11 16.76
N ASN A 916 45.93 -48.54 16.65
CA ASN A 916 47.02 -48.73 17.60
C ASN A 916 47.70 -47.37 17.77
N VAL A 917 47.23 -46.59 18.76
CA VAL A 917 47.63 -45.19 18.94
C VAL A 917 48.03 -44.98 20.39
N GLY A 918 49.26 -44.51 20.61
CA GLY A 918 49.75 -44.21 21.96
C GLY A 918 49.74 -45.43 22.86
N THR A 919 48.98 -45.36 23.96
CA THR A 919 48.79 -46.41 24.97
C THR A 919 47.52 -47.23 24.78
N GLU A 920 46.79 -47.10 23.66
CA GLU A 920 45.56 -47.85 23.39
C GLU A 920 45.66 -48.63 22.07
N ILE A 921 45.19 -49.88 22.08
CA ILE A 921 45.01 -50.71 20.90
C ILE A 921 43.57 -51.24 20.86
N ALA A 922 42.91 -51.09 19.71
CA ALA A 922 41.55 -51.54 19.49
C ALA A 922 41.49 -52.61 18.40
N PHE A 923 40.81 -53.71 18.71
CA PHE A 923 40.52 -54.82 17.83
C PHE A 923 39.03 -54.87 17.49
N GLN A 924 38.74 -55.41 16.32
CA GLN A 924 37.41 -55.73 15.86
C GLN A 924 37.27 -57.24 15.78
N LEU A 925 36.39 -57.78 16.62
CA LEU A 925 36.15 -59.21 16.78
C LEU A 925 34.81 -59.60 16.12
N PRO A 926 34.76 -60.60 15.23
CA PRO A 926 33.51 -61.00 14.58
C PRO A 926 32.41 -61.44 15.56
N LEU A 927 31.15 -61.16 15.22
CA LEU A 927 29.97 -61.55 16.02
C LEU A 927 29.90 -63.07 16.25
N ASP A 928 30.26 -63.86 15.24
CA ASP A 928 30.20 -65.33 15.30
C ASP A 928 31.17 -65.94 16.32
N CYS A 929 32.19 -65.18 16.74
CA CYS A 929 33.20 -65.62 17.70
C CYS A 929 32.82 -65.30 19.15
N ALA A 930 31.63 -64.72 19.41
CA ALA A 930 31.17 -64.37 20.76
C ALA A 930 31.30 -65.49 21.82
N PRO A 931 31.02 -66.78 21.51
CA PRO A 931 31.18 -67.85 22.49
C PRO A 931 32.63 -68.08 22.95
N LEU A 932 33.62 -67.66 22.14
CA LEU A 932 35.05 -67.87 22.40
C LEU A 932 35.64 -66.79 23.32
N PHE A 933 34.93 -65.67 23.51
CA PHE A 933 35.45 -64.54 24.28
C PHE A 933 35.63 -64.84 25.76
N GLY A 934 34.79 -65.70 26.35
CA GLY A 934 34.89 -66.05 27.76
C GLY A 934 36.22 -66.70 28.13
N GLY A 935 36.73 -67.61 27.28
CA GLY A 935 38.05 -68.22 27.46
C GLY A 935 39.19 -67.22 27.24
N MET A 936 39.06 -66.38 26.20
CA MET A 936 40.03 -65.32 25.91
C MET A 936 40.19 -64.32 27.06
N PHE A 937 39.08 -63.89 27.69
CA PHE A 937 39.14 -62.95 28.81
C PHE A 937 39.74 -63.58 30.07
N ALA A 938 39.40 -64.84 30.36
CA ALA A 938 39.97 -65.55 31.49
C ALA A 938 41.50 -65.70 31.35
N ASP A 939 41.98 -66.06 30.15
CA ASP A 939 43.41 -66.18 29.88
C ASP A 939 44.11 -64.82 29.84
N LEU A 940 43.42 -63.77 29.38
CA LEU A 940 43.94 -62.40 29.40
C LEU A 940 44.10 -61.92 30.85
N ASP A 941 43.10 -62.13 31.72
CA ASP A 941 43.14 -61.78 33.15
C ASP A 941 44.34 -62.45 33.87
N HIS A 942 44.62 -63.71 33.57
CA HIS A 942 45.75 -64.45 34.17
C HIS A 942 47.13 -63.94 33.70
N HIS A 943 47.21 -63.35 32.50
CA HIS A 943 48.47 -62.94 31.88
C HIS A 943 48.60 -61.41 31.67
N MET A 944 47.69 -60.58 32.21
CA MET A 944 47.68 -59.12 31.98
C MET A 944 49.02 -58.43 32.27
N THR A 945 49.65 -58.78 33.41
CA THR A 945 50.94 -58.19 33.82
C THR A 945 52.11 -58.63 32.94
N GLN A 946 52.05 -59.85 32.39
CA GLN A 946 53.07 -60.39 31.48
C GLN A 946 52.91 -59.84 30.06
N LEU A 947 51.67 -59.60 29.64
CA LEU A 947 51.32 -59.04 28.34
C LEU A 947 51.42 -57.50 28.29
N GLY A 948 51.69 -56.84 29.42
CA GLY A 948 51.80 -55.38 29.49
C GLY A 948 50.46 -54.65 29.30
N VAL A 949 49.35 -55.25 29.73
CA VAL A 949 47.99 -54.70 29.61
C VAL A 949 47.53 -54.20 30.98
N VAL A 950 47.06 -52.96 31.05
CA VAL A 950 46.56 -52.30 32.28
C VAL A 950 45.07 -52.59 32.47
N SER A 951 44.29 -52.46 31.40
CA SER A 951 42.84 -52.69 31.41
C SER A 951 42.37 -53.03 30.01
N TYR A 952 41.23 -53.70 29.91
CA TYR A 952 40.56 -53.97 28.65
C TYR A 952 39.07 -53.66 28.76
N GLY A 953 38.46 -53.34 27.62
CA GLY A 953 37.03 -53.14 27.47
C GLY A 953 36.54 -53.85 26.22
N ILE A 954 35.33 -54.40 26.28
CA ILE A 954 34.61 -54.85 25.09
C ILE A 954 33.33 -54.04 24.96
N SER A 955 33.12 -53.46 23.79
CA SER A 955 31.89 -52.78 23.41
C SER A 955 31.29 -53.43 22.17
N VAL A 956 29.98 -53.32 22.01
CA VAL A 956 29.27 -53.76 20.80
C VAL A 956 29.34 -52.63 19.78
N THR A 957 29.36 -52.96 18.48
CA THR A 957 29.22 -51.96 17.41
C THR A 957 28.04 -51.03 17.73
N THR A 958 28.31 -49.73 17.79
CA THR A 958 27.28 -48.72 18.06
C THR A 958 26.54 -48.33 16.77
N MET A 959 25.40 -47.63 16.90
CA MET A 959 24.65 -47.18 15.72
C MET A 959 25.44 -46.11 14.92
N GLU A 960 26.35 -45.39 15.58
CA GLU A 960 27.30 -44.46 14.95
C GLU A 960 28.24 -45.18 13.98
N GLU A 961 28.82 -46.31 14.37
CA GLU A 961 29.71 -47.09 13.51
C GLU A 961 28.98 -47.68 12.30
N VAL A 962 27.76 -48.19 12.52
CA VAL A 962 26.88 -48.62 11.43
C VAL A 962 26.60 -47.47 10.47
N PHE A 963 26.31 -46.29 11.00
CA PHE A 963 26.03 -45.10 10.18
C PHE A 963 27.24 -44.68 9.35
N ILE A 964 28.44 -44.62 9.94
CA ILE A 964 29.69 -44.29 9.23
C ILE A 964 29.92 -45.28 8.08
N LYS A 965 29.79 -46.57 8.35
CA LYS A 965 30.02 -47.62 7.34
C LYS A 965 29.00 -47.59 6.22
N VAL A 966 27.72 -47.32 6.52
CA VAL A 966 26.67 -47.13 5.50
C VAL A 966 26.92 -45.86 4.68
N ALA A 967 27.44 -44.80 5.31
CA ALA A 967 27.82 -43.57 4.62
C ALA A 967 29.04 -43.78 3.69
N GLU A 968 30.07 -44.50 4.14
CA GLU A 968 31.25 -44.89 3.33
C GLU A 968 30.87 -45.73 2.12
N LEU A 969 29.98 -46.71 2.31
CA LEU A 969 29.44 -47.53 1.21
C LEU A 969 28.62 -46.73 0.20
N GLY A 970 28.18 -45.51 0.56
CA GLY A 970 27.33 -44.66 -0.26
C GLY A 970 28.02 -43.46 -0.92
N ASP A 971 29.28 -43.19 -0.61
CA ASP A 971 30.04 -42.02 -1.07
C ASP A 971 30.66 -42.25 -2.46
N GLU A 972 29.85 -42.18 -3.53
CA GLU A 972 30.34 -42.27 -4.92
C GLU A 972 31.16 -41.04 -5.35
N ASN A 973 31.09 -39.92 -4.61
CA ASN A 973 31.67 -38.62 -4.97
C ASN A 973 32.74 -38.07 -4.00
N GLN A 974 33.17 -38.84 -2.99
CA GLN A 974 34.18 -38.44 -1.97
C GLN A 974 33.88 -37.10 -1.26
N GLN A 975 32.62 -36.75 -1.04
CA GLN A 975 32.27 -35.46 -0.42
C GLN A 975 32.19 -35.50 1.10
N HIS A 976 32.13 -36.69 1.70
CA HIS A 976 31.86 -36.83 3.14
C HIS A 976 32.86 -37.70 3.91
N THR A 977 33.95 -38.12 3.28
CA THR A 977 35.04 -38.79 3.98
C THR A 977 35.79 -37.80 4.87
N LEU A 978 35.77 -38.01 6.18
CA LEU A 978 36.74 -37.42 7.11
C LEU A 978 38.12 -37.98 6.74
N VAL A 979 38.82 -37.34 5.82
CA VAL A 979 40.17 -37.75 5.43
C VAL A 979 41.08 -37.60 6.64
N HIS A 980 41.47 -38.73 7.24
CA HIS A 980 42.66 -38.80 8.09
C HIS A 980 43.87 -38.43 7.24
N LYS A 981 44.28 -37.14 7.26
CA LYS A 981 45.51 -36.69 6.61
C LYS A 981 46.72 -37.22 7.39
N THR A 982 47.40 -38.21 6.83
CA THR A 982 48.81 -38.50 7.17
C THR A 982 49.72 -37.44 6.54
N PRO A 983 50.79 -37.00 7.24
CA PRO A 983 51.62 -35.87 6.80
C PRO A 983 52.69 -36.31 5.80
N LYS A 984 52.30 -36.48 4.54
CA LYS A 984 53.22 -36.49 3.39
C LYS A 984 52.44 -35.98 2.18
N ASP A 985 52.52 -34.67 1.95
CA ASP A 985 52.43 -33.99 0.66
C ASP A 985 52.47 -32.48 0.91
N LEU A 986 53.65 -32.03 1.34
CA LEU A 986 54.08 -30.64 1.24
C LEU A 986 55.19 -30.63 0.18
N ASN A 987 54.81 -30.38 -1.06
CA ASN A 987 55.56 -29.61 -2.05
C ASN A 987 54.93 -29.79 -3.42
N THR A 988 54.23 -28.76 -3.91
CA THR A 988 54.56 -28.12 -5.19
C THR A 988 53.65 -26.91 -5.47
N ASN A 989 54.33 -25.78 -5.67
CA ASN A 989 54.04 -24.69 -6.61
C ASN A 989 52.89 -23.71 -6.35
N SER A 990 53.33 -22.60 -5.76
CA SER A 990 53.02 -21.19 -6.08
C SER A 990 52.42 -20.89 -7.46
N ASN A 991 51.32 -20.13 -7.46
CA ASN A 991 51.12 -18.92 -8.29
C ASN A 991 49.90 -18.14 -7.76
N ILE A 992 50.15 -17.05 -7.03
CA ILE A 992 49.12 -16.07 -6.64
C ILE A 992 49.56 -14.70 -7.17
N SER A 993 48.83 -14.20 -8.15
CA SER A 993 48.79 -12.79 -8.52
C SER A 993 47.31 -12.37 -8.63
N GLY A 994 46.97 -11.25 -8.00
CA GLY A 994 45.66 -10.60 -8.17
C GLY A 994 44.92 -10.27 -6.88
N ASN A 995 45.33 -9.17 -6.22
CA ASN A 995 44.51 -8.49 -5.22
C ASN A 995 43.19 -8.01 -5.86
N LYS A 996 42.05 -8.50 -5.37
CA LYS A 996 40.76 -7.79 -5.42
C LYS A 996 40.23 -7.68 -3.99
N LEU A 997 40.11 -6.43 -3.52
CA LEU A 997 39.40 -6.13 -2.27
C LEU A 997 37.93 -6.58 -2.36
N PRO A 998 37.30 -6.97 -1.23
CA PRO A 998 35.89 -7.32 -1.20
C PRO A 998 35.04 -6.07 -1.47
N ALA A 999 34.12 -6.17 -2.43
CA ALA A 999 33.11 -5.16 -2.68
C ALA A 999 32.14 -5.07 -1.48
N ILE A 1000 31.91 -3.84 -1.01
CA ILE A 1000 30.91 -3.48 -0.01
C ILE A 1000 29.53 -3.82 -0.57
N PRO A 1001 28.63 -4.50 0.16
CA PRO A 1001 27.28 -4.77 -0.33
C PRO A 1001 26.51 -3.45 -0.48
N PRO A 1002 25.78 -3.23 -1.60
CA PRO A 1002 24.98 -2.03 -1.75
C PRO A 1002 23.81 -2.06 -0.76
N SER A 1003 23.44 -0.88 -0.26
CA SER A 1003 22.33 -0.72 0.68
C SER A 1003 21.00 -1.20 0.08
N ALA A 1004 20.14 -1.75 0.94
CA ALA A 1004 18.85 -2.37 0.58
C ALA A 1004 17.91 -1.48 -0.27
N LEU A 1005 18.14 -0.17 -0.30
CA LEU A 1005 17.36 0.79 -1.11
C LEU A 1005 17.68 0.68 -2.61
N ALA A 1006 18.92 0.35 -2.98
CA ALA A 1006 19.35 0.23 -4.38
C ALA A 1006 18.85 -1.07 -5.05
N MET A 1007 18.69 -2.16 -4.28
CA MET A 1007 18.09 -3.40 -4.78
C MET A 1007 16.58 -3.26 -5.05
N PHE A 1008 15.89 -2.37 -4.34
CA PHE A 1008 14.45 -2.18 -4.46
C PHE A 1008 14.05 -1.52 -5.79
N GLY A 1009 14.83 -0.53 -6.25
CA GLY A 1009 14.59 0.16 -7.53
C GLY A 1009 14.89 -0.71 -8.76
N MET A 1010 15.92 -1.55 -8.69
CA MET A 1010 16.29 -2.44 -9.81
C MET A 1010 15.35 -3.64 -9.97
N GLN A 1011 14.77 -4.16 -8.88
CA GLN A 1011 13.83 -5.28 -8.96
C GLN A 1011 12.45 -4.90 -9.53
N PHE A 1012 11.97 -3.66 -9.29
CA PHE A 1012 10.67 -3.21 -9.83
C PHE A 1012 10.73 -2.90 -11.33
N VAL A 1013 11.87 -2.42 -11.84
CA VAL A 1013 12.06 -2.12 -13.27
C VAL A 1013 12.48 -3.36 -14.07
N ALA A 1014 13.10 -4.37 -13.45
CA ALA A 1014 13.50 -5.61 -14.14
C ALA A 1014 12.35 -6.61 -14.35
N LEU A 1015 11.24 -6.49 -13.62
CA LEU A 1015 10.11 -7.43 -13.67
C LEU A 1015 9.35 -7.49 -15.02
N PRO A 1016 9.19 -6.39 -15.79
CA PRO A 1016 8.62 -6.46 -17.13
C PRO A 1016 9.65 -6.78 -18.22
N LEU A 1017 10.91 -6.33 -18.05
CA LEU A 1017 11.94 -6.39 -19.10
C LEU A 1017 12.55 -7.79 -19.24
N ASP A 1018 12.75 -8.52 -18.14
CA ASP A 1018 13.38 -9.86 -18.17
C ASP A 1018 12.41 -10.98 -18.65
N ARG A 1019 11.10 -10.69 -18.71
CA ARG A 1019 10.09 -11.59 -19.29
C ARG A 1019 9.74 -11.31 -20.75
N GLY A 1020 10.00 -10.10 -21.25
CA GLY A 1020 9.89 -9.77 -22.66
C GLY A 1020 10.87 -10.56 -23.55
N HIS A 1021 12.06 -10.86 -23.04
CA HIS A 1021 13.04 -11.68 -23.77
C HIS A 1021 12.75 -13.19 -23.74
N ARG A 1022 12.05 -13.71 -22.72
CA ARG A 1022 11.69 -15.15 -22.66
C ARG A 1022 10.48 -15.51 -23.52
N ALA A 1023 9.61 -14.56 -23.86
CA ALA A 1023 8.49 -14.81 -24.77
C ALA A 1023 8.95 -14.97 -26.23
N ALA A 1024 10.08 -14.37 -26.63
CA ALA A 1024 10.61 -14.48 -27.99
C ALA A 1024 11.33 -15.81 -28.29
N GLN A 1025 11.57 -16.65 -27.28
CA GLN A 1025 12.37 -17.88 -27.41
C GLN A 1025 11.54 -19.17 -27.39
N VAL A 1026 10.22 -19.08 -27.16
CA VAL A 1026 9.31 -20.24 -27.11
C VAL A 1026 8.57 -20.46 -28.44
N ASP A 1027 8.58 -19.49 -29.36
CA ASP A 1027 7.98 -19.62 -30.71
C ASP A 1027 8.91 -20.25 -31.77
N LEU A 1028 10.05 -20.85 -31.38
CA LEU A 1028 11.02 -21.46 -32.30
C LEU A 1028 11.20 -22.99 -32.16
N CYS A 1029 10.37 -23.65 -31.36
CA CYS A 1029 10.25 -25.11 -31.37
C CYS A 1029 8.76 -25.50 -31.49
N GLY A 1030 8.22 -25.29 -32.69
CA GLY A 1030 7.09 -26.05 -33.22
C GLY A 1030 7.58 -27.27 -34.00
#